data_AF-A0A972T100-F1
#
_entry.id   AF-A0A972T100-F1
#
_cell.length_a   1.000
_cell.length_b   1.000
_cell.length_c   1.000
_cell.angle_alpha   90.00
_cell.angle_beta   90.00
_cell.angle_gamma   90.00
#
_symmetry.space_group_name_H-M   'P 1'
#
loop_
_entity.id
_entity.type
_entity.pdbx_description
1 polymer ?
#
loop_
_entity_poly.entity_id
_entity_poly.type
_entity_poly.pdbx_seq_one_letter_code
_entity_poly.pdbx_strand_id
1 'polypeptide(L)'
;MMITLYFIFNALQAALLAVYLALVGSEPGAGVVFNLSLSRLLLVAAVFAVSMVFAWLAYRSQRADSRIHRRAEALLDHEENIGLIFLGGVFLAAVLYFLLTRQTNWFGDLKLVYERLEPVLVWLALLGIQSAFMAAVWYCAHFMRQGDQSGVSQDLAELPALFGVYLLFILVKLALVTSTSYGPLGRGDEMTYFDMAESFYRGFFSVAQSHHYPPLYPLAIMPALVFREFIFEGIKFINVVLSSSIIFPAYFIARQFLDRKHSLIAVLLTCLIPYHLVYPRRILSENLYFPLFIWAVYITLTAPRNRRMRLQWDMLNGAMLAVLYLTRYISLAAIPFFMLAWWIKPFEGEGSLFRPGWKKIQHAVLLTLAMLAAYSPWLIAGLAEGVELKLILGFGVAAKTDPAALTLPRLLLWALLYVCYYILVSAPVLNLLLATVTQIDLRRWREGLGRLVFEMLALMAGFYVAVTRHSWRAYYNREMPSKIMGRYLIVFSVLYILIAMIVMRHFDRKRVKSKAKFIIWTGIFPFLLIVLANAVLIQGAIFPVDEYFMKALGSVDGFLTEILGPYFFLMVALLYGVEIFLLLTEKRKYLLPVFVAGMAVYYLSGYPAYYHSLMDYQTYPWLSGQIADLLPESNLKDQSGGKISVFLPAEHTSQDEAEIYNGLRVRGIDNTEILTDGVDPLGSMTNPRGFIIRQLKSAEETGEGLKVYTFNGQYFTIREVDHEALSEGG
;
A
#
# COMPACT_ATOMS: atom_id res chain seq x y z
N MET A 1 9.31 -22.78 -13.76
CA MET A 1 9.68 -21.35 -13.86
C MET A 1 9.56 -20.60 -12.53
N MET A 2 8.47 -20.73 -11.76
CA MET A 2 8.32 -20.02 -10.48
C MET A 2 9.43 -20.37 -9.46
N ILE A 3 9.75 -21.67 -9.32
CA ILE A 3 10.87 -22.17 -8.50
C ILE A 3 12.20 -21.54 -8.95
N THR A 4 12.40 -21.42 -10.27
CA THR A 4 13.57 -20.74 -10.85
C THR A 4 13.61 -19.26 -10.49
N LEU A 5 12.49 -18.55 -10.60
CA LEU A 5 12.39 -17.13 -10.23
C LEU A 5 12.70 -16.93 -8.75
N TYR A 6 12.21 -17.80 -7.87
CA TYR A 6 12.56 -17.78 -6.45
C TYR A 6 14.07 -17.83 -6.24
N PHE A 7 14.77 -18.78 -6.87
CA PHE A 7 16.23 -18.87 -6.76
C PHE A 7 16.95 -17.67 -7.39
N ILE A 8 16.46 -17.14 -8.52
CA ILE A 8 17.02 -15.93 -9.15
C ILE A 8 16.92 -14.74 -8.21
N PHE A 9 15.75 -14.49 -7.61
CA PHE A 9 15.57 -13.37 -6.70
C PHE A 9 16.48 -13.48 -5.46
N ASN A 10 16.56 -14.68 -4.86
CA ASN A 10 17.45 -14.90 -3.72
C ASN A 10 18.94 -14.75 -4.10
N ALA A 11 19.34 -15.18 -5.30
CA ALA A 11 20.70 -14.98 -5.80
C ALA A 11 21.02 -13.48 -5.95
N LEU A 12 20.13 -12.72 -6.59
CA LEU A 12 20.31 -11.27 -6.79
C LEU A 12 20.35 -10.52 -5.46
N GLN A 13 19.48 -10.86 -4.51
CA GLN A 13 19.46 -10.24 -3.18
C GLN A 13 20.73 -10.52 -2.39
N ALA A 14 21.21 -11.77 -2.39
CA ALA A 14 22.47 -12.12 -1.75
C ALA A 14 23.66 -11.40 -2.43
N ALA A 15 23.65 -11.26 -3.76
CA ALA A 15 24.68 -10.51 -4.47
C ALA A 15 24.67 -9.02 -4.09
N LEU A 16 23.50 -8.38 -4.08
CA LEU A 16 23.35 -6.97 -3.68
C LEU A 16 23.76 -6.75 -2.22
N LEU A 17 23.42 -7.69 -1.33
CA LEU A 17 23.88 -7.67 0.05
C LEU A 17 25.40 -7.77 0.16
N ALA A 18 26.05 -8.67 -0.60
CA ALA A 18 27.50 -8.77 -0.62
C ALA A 18 28.15 -7.46 -1.12
N VAL A 19 27.58 -6.83 -2.15
CA VAL A 19 28.03 -5.51 -2.65
C VAL A 19 27.87 -4.43 -1.58
N TYR A 20 26.70 -4.33 -0.94
CA TYR A 20 26.46 -3.37 0.13
C TYR A 20 27.44 -3.54 1.30
N LEU A 21 27.65 -4.78 1.75
CA LEU A 21 28.60 -5.09 2.82
C LEU A 21 30.03 -4.72 2.46
N ALA A 22 30.41 -4.83 1.18
CA ALA A 22 31.72 -4.39 0.68
C ALA A 22 31.84 -2.86 0.61
N LEU A 23 30.79 -2.16 0.15
CA LEU A 23 30.80 -0.69 -0.01
C LEU A 23 30.91 0.05 1.33
N VAL A 24 30.19 -0.41 2.36
CA VAL A 24 30.18 0.26 3.68
C VAL A 24 31.57 0.22 4.37
N GLY A 25 32.50 -0.65 3.96
CA GLY A 25 33.90 -0.63 4.44
C GLY A 25 34.08 -1.00 5.92
N SER A 26 35.31 -1.23 6.38
CA SER A 26 35.61 -1.41 7.81
C SER A 26 35.97 -0.09 8.49
N GLU A 27 35.97 -0.08 9.83
CA GLU A 27 36.41 1.08 10.61
C GLU A 27 37.82 1.53 10.21
N PRO A 28 38.11 2.86 10.26
CA PRO A 28 39.43 3.40 9.96
C PRO A 28 40.52 2.70 10.76
N GLY A 29 41.55 2.18 10.08
CA GLY A 29 42.67 1.46 10.70
C GLY A 29 42.51 -0.05 10.87
N ALA A 30 41.31 -0.62 10.62
CA ALA A 30 41.08 -2.07 10.64
C ALA A 30 41.11 -2.73 9.24
N GLY A 31 41.28 -1.94 8.18
CA GLY A 31 41.29 -2.40 6.79
C GLY A 31 42.56 -3.17 6.43
N VAL A 32 42.39 -4.33 5.81
CA VAL A 32 43.50 -5.16 5.29
C VAL A 32 43.53 -5.08 3.77
N VAL A 33 42.40 -5.33 3.10
CA VAL A 33 42.27 -5.31 1.63
C VAL A 33 41.00 -4.55 1.25
N PHE A 34 41.08 -3.61 0.31
CA PHE A 34 39.94 -2.77 -0.14
C PHE A 34 39.18 -2.06 1.01
N ASN A 35 39.91 -1.60 2.03
CA ASN A 35 39.32 -1.01 3.24
C ASN A 35 38.41 -1.98 4.04
N LEU A 36 38.55 -3.30 3.86
CA LEU A 36 37.82 -4.33 4.61
C LEU A 36 38.74 -5.06 5.59
N SER A 37 38.27 -5.28 6.81
CA SER A 37 38.89 -6.16 7.79
C SER A 37 38.74 -7.62 7.37
N LEU A 38 39.60 -8.51 7.89
CA LEU A 38 39.54 -9.94 7.54
C LEU A 38 38.17 -10.56 7.84
N SER A 39 37.56 -10.24 8.98
CA SER A 39 36.23 -10.72 9.35
C SER A 39 35.14 -10.24 8.37
N ARG A 40 35.23 -9.00 7.91
CA ARG A 40 34.28 -8.43 6.95
C ARG A 40 34.47 -9.02 5.55
N LEU A 41 35.71 -9.22 5.13
CA LEU A 41 36.04 -9.89 3.87
C LEU A 41 35.47 -11.32 3.84
N LEU A 42 35.63 -12.08 4.93
CA LEU A 42 35.05 -13.43 5.07
C LEU A 42 33.53 -13.40 5.00
N LEU A 43 32.88 -12.42 5.64
CA LEU A 43 31.42 -12.26 5.58
C LEU A 43 30.94 -11.97 4.15
N VAL A 44 31.58 -11.02 3.46
CA VAL A 44 31.27 -10.69 2.05
C VAL A 44 31.46 -11.92 1.17
N ALA A 45 32.56 -12.65 1.33
CA ALA A 45 32.84 -13.86 0.57
C ALA A 45 31.79 -14.96 0.83
N ALA A 46 31.37 -15.14 2.09
CA ALA A 46 30.34 -16.11 2.46
C ALA A 46 28.98 -15.77 1.84
N VAL A 47 28.55 -14.51 1.94
CA VAL A 47 27.28 -14.06 1.34
C VAL A 47 27.33 -14.17 -0.19
N PHE A 48 28.46 -13.84 -0.81
CA PHE A 48 28.65 -14.02 -2.25
C PHE A 48 28.62 -15.50 -2.66
N ALA A 49 29.22 -16.40 -1.87
CA ALA A 49 29.13 -17.83 -2.11
C ALA A 49 27.67 -18.34 -2.05
N VAL A 50 26.87 -17.85 -1.09
CA VAL A 50 25.43 -18.14 -1.02
C VAL A 50 24.70 -17.66 -2.28
N SER A 51 25.02 -16.47 -2.78
CA SER A 51 24.49 -15.99 -4.06
C SER A 51 24.81 -16.94 -5.21
N MET A 52 26.04 -17.42 -5.31
CA MET A 52 26.45 -18.39 -6.33
C MET A 52 25.73 -19.73 -6.21
N VAL A 53 25.47 -20.20 -4.98
CA VAL A 53 24.65 -21.40 -4.75
C VAL A 53 23.22 -21.20 -5.27
N PHE A 54 22.58 -20.07 -4.96
CA PHE A 54 21.26 -19.77 -5.48
C PHE A 54 21.25 -19.61 -7.01
N ALA A 55 22.26 -18.97 -7.59
CA ALA A 55 22.40 -18.85 -9.04
C ALA A 55 22.57 -20.22 -9.72
N TRP A 56 23.34 -21.12 -9.10
CA TRP A 56 23.48 -22.50 -9.56
C TRP A 56 22.17 -23.29 -9.47
N LEU A 57 21.43 -23.14 -8.35
CA LEU A 57 20.10 -23.75 -8.17
C LEU A 57 19.13 -23.23 -9.24
N ALA A 58 19.12 -21.92 -9.50
CA ALA A 58 18.33 -21.30 -10.54
C ALA A 58 18.67 -21.88 -11.92
N TYR A 59 19.95 -21.90 -12.29
CA TYR A 59 20.40 -22.46 -13.57
C TYR A 59 19.95 -23.92 -13.73
N ARG A 60 20.15 -24.74 -12.69
CA ARG A 60 19.74 -26.15 -12.72
C ARG A 60 18.23 -26.32 -12.75
N SER A 61 17.44 -25.43 -12.15
CA SER A 61 15.98 -25.52 -12.12
C SER A 61 15.29 -24.96 -13.37
N GLN A 62 16.04 -24.42 -14.35
CA GLN A 62 15.46 -23.91 -15.61
C GLN A 62 14.80 -25.00 -16.44
N ARG A 63 15.40 -26.20 -16.47
CA ARG A 63 14.83 -27.34 -17.20
C ARG A 63 13.85 -28.10 -16.32
N ALA A 64 12.65 -28.34 -16.85
CA ALA A 64 11.57 -29.03 -16.11
C ALA A 64 11.93 -30.48 -15.74
N ASP A 65 12.77 -31.15 -16.55
CA ASP A 65 13.27 -32.51 -16.32
C ASP A 65 14.41 -32.59 -15.28
N SER A 66 14.94 -31.45 -14.85
CA SER A 66 16.02 -31.40 -13.87
C SER A 66 15.62 -32.03 -12.53
N ARG A 67 16.57 -32.66 -11.85
CA ARG A 67 16.33 -33.29 -10.54
C ARG A 67 15.90 -32.26 -9.49
N ILE A 68 16.43 -31.04 -9.53
CA ILE A 68 16.10 -29.97 -8.59
C ILE A 68 14.67 -29.49 -8.80
N HIS A 69 14.27 -29.24 -10.06
CA HIS A 69 12.91 -28.82 -10.38
C HIS A 69 11.89 -29.87 -9.92
N ARG A 70 12.07 -31.13 -10.31
CA ARG A 70 11.17 -32.22 -9.93
C ARG A 70 11.05 -32.43 -8.43
N ARG A 71 12.15 -32.32 -7.68
CA ARG A 71 12.12 -32.44 -6.21
C ARG A 71 11.36 -31.28 -5.56
N ALA A 72 11.60 -30.06 -6.03
CA ALA A 72 10.91 -28.89 -5.48
C ALA A 72 9.42 -28.91 -5.84
N GLU A 73 9.05 -29.31 -7.05
CA GLU A 73 7.65 -29.50 -7.46
C GLU A 73 6.97 -30.61 -6.66
N ALA A 74 7.58 -31.79 -6.54
CA ALA A 74 7.05 -32.88 -5.72
C ALA A 74 6.84 -32.49 -4.26
N LEU A 75 7.69 -31.62 -3.71
CA LEU A 75 7.50 -31.08 -2.36
C LEU A 75 6.28 -30.15 -2.29
N LEU A 76 6.06 -29.34 -3.34
CA LEU A 76 4.94 -28.42 -3.47
C LEU A 76 3.63 -29.07 -3.98
N ASP A 77 3.62 -30.34 -4.34
CA ASP A 77 2.40 -31.07 -4.74
C ASP A 77 1.55 -31.51 -3.53
N HIS A 78 2.06 -31.35 -2.31
CA HIS A 78 1.37 -31.73 -1.08
C HIS A 78 0.98 -30.50 -0.25
N GLU A 79 -0.32 -30.38 0.06
CA GLU A 79 -0.88 -29.27 0.86
C GLU A 79 -0.17 -29.10 2.22
N GLU A 80 0.17 -30.21 2.88
CA GLU A 80 0.84 -30.22 4.19
C GLU A 80 2.25 -29.59 4.11
N ASN A 81 3.03 -29.95 3.09
CA ASN A 81 4.37 -29.42 2.89
C ASN A 81 4.32 -27.91 2.60
N ILE A 82 3.36 -27.46 1.80
CA ILE A 82 3.17 -26.03 1.55
C ILE A 82 2.81 -25.30 2.84
N GLY A 83 1.92 -25.87 3.66
CA GLY A 83 1.59 -25.35 4.98
C GLY A 83 2.82 -25.22 5.88
N LEU A 84 3.72 -26.22 5.87
CA LEU A 84 4.98 -26.17 6.61
C LEU A 84 5.94 -25.12 6.08
N ILE A 85 6.07 -24.96 4.75
CA ILE A 85 6.89 -23.88 4.16
C ILE A 85 6.33 -22.51 4.55
N PHE A 86 5.01 -22.35 4.48
CA PHE A 86 4.34 -21.11 4.84
C PHE A 86 4.60 -20.74 6.31
N LEU A 87 4.30 -21.66 7.23
CA LEU A 87 4.49 -21.44 8.66
C LEU A 87 5.98 -21.28 9.03
N GLY A 88 6.86 -22.06 8.41
CA GLY A 88 8.31 -21.96 8.59
C GLY A 88 8.86 -20.60 8.14
N GLY A 89 8.39 -20.09 6.99
CA GLY A 89 8.75 -18.76 6.49
C GLY A 89 8.26 -17.63 7.41
N VAL A 90 7.00 -17.71 7.87
CA VAL A 90 6.44 -16.75 8.85
C VAL A 90 7.19 -16.79 10.16
N PHE A 91 7.50 -17.99 10.67
CA PHE A 91 8.25 -18.16 11.91
C PHE A 91 9.67 -17.59 11.81
N LEU A 92 10.38 -17.90 10.72
CA LEU A 92 11.71 -17.35 10.45
C LEU A 92 11.68 -15.82 10.43
N ALA A 93 10.73 -15.23 9.71
CA ALA A 93 10.56 -13.78 9.68
C ALA A 93 10.26 -13.22 11.08
N ALA A 94 9.36 -13.83 11.85
CA ALA A 94 9.01 -13.38 13.20
C ALA A 94 10.20 -13.40 14.15
N VAL A 95 11.01 -14.47 14.12
CA VAL A 95 12.23 -14.58 14.95
C VAL A 95 13.25 -13.50 14.57
N LEU A 96 13.46 -13.26 13.29
CA LEU A 96 14.45 -12.26 12.84
C LEU A 96 13.98 -10.83 13.11
N TYR A 97 12.69 -10.55 12.96
CA TYR A 97 12.10 -9.30 13.40
C TYR A 97 12.21 -9.10 14.92
N PHE A 98 12.00 -10.16 15.70
CA PHE A 98 12.20 -10.11 17.14
C PHE A 98 13.63 -9.71 17.51
N LEU A 99 14.65 -10.21 16.78
CA LEU A 99 16.04 -9.82 16.98
C LEU A 99 16.31 -8.37 16.54
N LEU A 100 15.83 -7.98 15.36
CA LEU A 100 16.02 -6.63 14.80
C LEU A 100 15.35 -5.51 15.62
N THR A 101 14.39 -5.87 16.47
CA THR A 101 13.66 -4.93 17.34
C THR A 101 14.20 -4.85 18.76
N ARG A 102 15.34 -5.48 19.04
CA ARG A 102 15.99 -5.39 20.36
C ARG A 102 16.90 -4.17 20.44
N GLN A 103 17.01 -3.61 21.65
CA GLN A 103 18.04 -2.62 21.94
C GLN A 103 19.41 -3.25 21.74
N THR A 104 20.36 -2.48 21.19
CA THR A 104 21.68 -3.02 20.89
C THR A 104 22.41 -3.53 22.14
N ASN A 105 22.17 -2.93 23.30
CA ASN A 105 22.76 -3.35 24.58
C ASN A 105 22.29 -4.75 25.03
N TRP A 106 21.17 -5.26 24.49
CA TRP A 106 20.68 -6.61 24.78
C TRP A 106 21.67 -7.70 24.35
N PHE A 107 22.51 -7.42 23.35
CA PHE A 107 23.51 -8.36 22.83
C PHE A 107 24.82 -8.39 23.64
N GLY A 108 24.97 -7.55 24.68
CA GLY A 108 26.16 -7.51 25.53
C GLY A 108 27.45 -7.37 24.72
N ASP A 109 28.39 -8.29 24.94
CA ASP A 109 29.69 -8.33 24.24
C ASP A 109 29.57 -8.57 22.72
N LEU A 110 28.42 -9.05 22.24
CA LEU A 110 28.15 -9.27 20.82
C LEU A 110 27.56 -8.05 20.11
N LYS A 111 27.44 -6.89 20.78
CA LYS A 111 26.87 -5.65 20.21
C LYS A 111 27.45 -5.31 18.82
N LEU A 112 28.77 -5.24 18.70
CA LEU A 112 29.44 -4.88 17.44
C LEU A 112 29.22 -5.94 16.35
N VAL A 113 29.11 -7.23 16.75
CA VAL A 113 28.82 -8.33 15.82
C VAL A 113 27.39 -8.21 15.31
N TYR A 114 26.44 -7.94 16.21
CA TYR A 114 25.04 -7.73 15.87
C TYR A 114 24.86 -6.55 14.89
N GLU A 115 25.41 -5.38 15.20
CA GLU A 115 25.32 -4.18 14.35
C GLU A 115 25.86 -4.45 12.93
N ARG A 116 26.93 -5.24 12.81
CA ARG A 116 27.51 -5.64 11.51
C ARG A 116 26.68 -6.68 10.76
N LEU A 117 25.84 -7.45 11.46
CA LEU A 117 24.99 -8.50 10.88
C LEU A 117 23.55 -8.06 10.62
N GLU A 118 23.12 -6.88 11.04
CA GLU A 118 21.74 -6.40 10.80
C GLU A 118 21.31 -6.51 9.32
N PRO A 119 22.12 -6.13 8.31
CA PRO A 119 21.74 -6.31 6.90
C PRO A 119 21.52 -7.78 6.52
N VAL A 120 22.27 -8.70 7.13
CA VAL A 120 22.13 -10.15 6.92
C VAL A 120 20.85 -10.67 7.58
N LEU A 121 20.51 -10.18 8.77
CA LEU A 121 19.26 -10.51 9.46
C LEU A 121 18.04 -10.06 8.64
N VAL A 122 18.10 -8.85 8.07
CA VAL A 122 17.06 -8.34 7.15
C VAL A 122 16.91 -9.24 5.93
N TRP A 123 18.01 -9.63 5.29
CA TRP A 123 17.97 -10.54 4.14
C TRP A 123 17.36 -11.91 4.49
N LEU A 124 17.72 -12.48 5.63
CA LEU A 124 17.12 -13.75 6.10
C LEU A 124 15.62 -13.59 6.39
N ALA A 125 15.19 -12.44 6.94
CA ALA A 125 13.78 -12.17 7.21
C ALA A 125 13.00 -12.07 5.90
N LEU A 126 13.58 -11.40 4.90
CA LEU A 126 13.04 -11.31 3.55
C LEU A 126 12.91 -12.68 2.89
N LEU A 127 13.90 -13.56 3.04
CA LEU A 127 13.84 -14.94 2.55
C LEU A 127 12.66 -15.72 3.19
N GLY A 128 12.44 -15.54 4.50
CA GLY A 128 11.28 -16.11 5.21
C GLY A 128 9.94 -15.59 4.65
N ILE A 129 9.82 -14.27 4.48
CA ILE A 129 8.63 -13.62 3.91
C ILE A 129 8.37 -14.10 2.48
N GLN A 130 9.40 -14.17 1.64
CA GLN A 130 9.29 -14.64 0.27
C GLN A 130 8.87 -16.10 0.19
N SER A 131 9.42 -16.95 1.06
CA SER A 131 9.04 -18.37 1.15
C SER A 131 7.55 -18.51 1.51
N ALA A 132 7.09 -17.75 2.51
CA ALA A 132 5.68 -17.74 2.90
C ALA A 132 4.78 -17.21 1.78
N PHE A 133 5.15 -16.09 1.16
CA PHE A 133 4.41 -15.53 0.04
C PHE A 133 4.31 -16.51 -1.15
N MET A 134 5.43 -17.16 -1.50
CA MET A 134 5.48 -18.13 -2.57
C MET A 134 4.60 -19.34 -2.29
N ALA A 135 4.67 -19.87 -1.06
CA ALA A 135 3.81 -20.96 -0.60
C ALA A 135 2.32 -20.57 -0.69
N ALA A 136 1.96 -19.36 -0.27
CA ALA A 136 0.58 -18.87 -0.35
C ALA A 136 0.10 -18.74 -1.81
N VAL A 137 0.89 -18.13 -2.69
CA VAL A 137 0.57 -17.99 -4.12
C VAL A 137 0.43 -19.36 -4.79
N TRP A 138 1.33 -20.29 -4.49
CA TRP A 138 1.26 -21.67 -5.01
C TRP A 138 0.02 -22.40 -4.50
N TYR A 139 -0.28 -22.30 -3.20
CA TYR A 139 -1.48 -22.90 -2.62
C TYR A 139 -2.75 -22.39 -3.32
N CYS A 140 -2.84 -21.07 -3.49
CA CYS A 140 -3.98 -20.43 -4.14
C CYS A 140 -4.14 -20.88 -5.60
N ALA A 141 -3.01 -21.07 -6.30
CA ALA A 141 -2.99 -21.53 -7.67
C ALA A 141 -3.44 -22.99 -7.83
N HIS A 142 -3.00 -23.88 -6.93
CA HIS A 142 -3.12 -25.32 -7.15
C HIS A 142 -4.29 -25.98 -6.39
N PHE A 143 -4.60 -25.50 -5.17
CA PHE A 143 -5.49 -26.21 -4.25
C PHE A 143 -6.83 -25.52 -3.98
N MET A 144 -7.12 -24.41 -4.65
CA MET A 144 -8.37 -23.68 -4.47
C MET A 144 -9.46 -24.19 -5.41
N ARG A 145 -10.69 -24.32 -4.89
CA ARG A 145 -11.85 -24.69 -5.70
C ARG A 145 -12.13 -23.57 -6.70
N GLN A 146 -12.25 -23.91 -7.97
CA GLN A 146 -12.72 -22.98 -8.99
C GLN A 146 -14.25 -22.99 -9.05
N GLY A 147 -14.84 -21.90 -9.55
CA GLY A 147 -16.26 -21.80 -9.85
C GLY A 147 -16.75 -22.88 -10.83
N ASP A 148 -18.02 -22.82 -11.22
CA ASP A 148 -18.79 -23.85 -11.96
C ASP A 148 -18.24 -24.26 -13.36
N GLN A 149 -17.06 -23.75 -13.77
CA GLN A 149 -16.36 -24.19 -14.97
C GLN A 149 -15.54 -25.45 -14.69
N SER A 150 -16.19 -26.58 -14.92
CA SER A 150 -15.56 -27.91 -14.98
C SER A 150 -14.53 -27.96 -16.13
N GLY A 151 -13.24 -27.89 -15.78
CA GLY A 151 -12.16 -28.25 -16.72
C GLY A 151 -10.90 -27.40 -16.66
N VAL A 152 -10.89 -26.29 -15.92
CA VAL A 152 -9.70 -25.42 -15.85
C VAL A 152 -9.05 -25.61 -14.47
N SER A 153 -7.95 -26.36 -14.39
CA SER A 153 -6.98 -26.12 -13.33
C SER A 153 -6.36 -24.74 -13.58
N GLN A 154 -6.02 -24.00 -12.54
CA GLN A 154 -5.08 -22.89 -12.69
C GLN A 154 -3.77 -23.59 -13.02
N ASP A 155 -3.46 -23.70 -14.32
CA ASP A 155 -2.24 -24.37 -14.72
C ASP A 155 -1.08 -23.57 -14.16
N LEU A 156 -0.11 -24.26 -13.56
CA LEU A 156 1.14 -23.67 -13.11
C LEU A 156 1.84 -22.85 -14.23
N ALA A 157 1.48 -23.10 -15.49
CA ALA A 157 1.84 -22.33 -16.66
C ALA A 157 1.35 -20.86 -16.66
N GLU A 158 0.39 -20.49 -15.81
CA GLU A 158 -0.15 -19.12 -15.67
C GLU A 158 0.72 -18.25 -14.75
N LEU A 159 1.28 -18.82 -13.68
CA LEU A 159 2.10 -18.12 -12.70
C LEU A 159 3.28 -17.35 -13.31
N PRO A 160 4.01 -17.89 -14.30
CA PRO A 160 4.98 -17.13 -15.09
C PRO A 160 4.54 -15.74 -15.54
N ALA A 161 3.38 -15.66 -16.19
CA ALA A 161 2.86 -14.41 -16.72
C ALA A 161 2.46 -13.47 -15.59
N LEU A 162 1.88 -13.99 -14.52
CA LEU A 162 1.48 -13.21 -13.35
C LEU A 162 2.68 -12.56 -12.65
N PHE A 163 3.75 -13.34 -12.41
CA PHE A 163 5.00 -12.80 -11.87
C PHE A 163 5.69 -11.83 -12.83
N GLY A 164 5.59 -12.06 -14.14
CA GLY A 164 6.09 -11.13 -15.16
C GLY A 164 5.37 -9.77 -15.10
N VAL A 165 4.03 -9.79 -14.97
CA VAL A 165 3.23 -8.56 -14.78
C VAL A 165 3.59 -7.88 -13.47
N TYR A 166 3.73 -8.63 -12.38
CA TYR A 166 4.15 -8.08 -11.08
C TYR A 166 5.52 -7.39 -11.14
N LEU A 167 6.52 -8.04 -11.76
CA LEU A 167 7.86 -7.48 -11.90
C LEU A 167 7.86 -6.24 -12.80
N LEU A 168 7.20 -6.30 -13.96
CA LEU A 168 7.07 -5.15 -14.85
C LEU A 168 6.40 -3.97 -14.11
N PHE A 169 5.37 -4.24 -13.31
CA PHE A 169 4.67 -3.20 -12.58
C PHE A 169 5.52 -2.59 -11.46
N ILE A 170 6.33 -3.39 -10.77
CA ILE A 170 7.35 -2.87 -9.84
C ILE A 170 8.30 -1.94 -10.58
N LEU A 171 8.84 -2.35 -11.74
CA LEU A 171 9.81 -1.54 -12.49
C LEU A 171 9.20 -0.21 -12.95
N VAL A 172 7.98 -0.25 -13.51
CA VAL A 172 7.25 0.97 -13.93
C VAL A 172 7.00 1.88 -12.74
N LYS A 173 6.51 1.34 -11.61
CA LYS A 173 6.28 2.14 -10.41
C LYS A 173 7.56 2.71 -9.83
N LEU A 174 8.64 1.94 -9.77
CA LEU A 174 9.94 2.44 -9.30
C LEU A 174 10.36 3.61 -10.17
N ALA A 175 10.33 3.49 -11.50
CA ALA A 175 10.66 4.58 -12.39
C ALA A 175 9.82 5.85 -12.15
N LEU A 176 8.52 5.70 -11.86
CA LEU A 176 7.61 6.81 -11.56
C LEU A 176 7.78 7.38 -10.14
N VAL A 177 8.14 6.57 -9.15
CA VAL A 177 8.22 6.94 -7.73
C VAL A 177 9.59 7.51 -7.37
N THR A 178 10.67 6.88 -7.82
CA THR A 178 12.04 7.29 -7.47
C THR A 178 12.40 8.65 -8.08
N SER A 179 11.91 8.95 -9.28
CA SER A 179 12.20 10.22 -9.97
C SER A 179 11.41 11.41 -9.42
N THR A 180 10.56 11.22 -8.41
CA THR A 180 9.49 12.19 -8.12
C THR A 180 9.09 12.34 -6.66
N SER A 181 9.50 11.43 -5.78
CA SER A 181 9.27 11.54 -4.34
C SER A 181 10.60 11.65 -3.64
N TYR A 182 10.83 12.77 -2.95
CA TYR A 182 12.11 13.14 -2.35
C TYR A 182 12.07 13.21 -0.82
N GLY A 183 10.88 13.14 -0.22
CA GLY A 183 10.73 13.03 1.23
C GLY A 183 9.26 13.08 1.68
N PRO A 184 9.01 12.94 2.99
CA PRO A 184 7.67 12.98 3.57
C PRO A 184 7.06 14.39 3.52
N LEU A 185 5.74 14.45 3.35
CA LEU A 185 5.00 15.69 3.12
C LEU A 185 4.36 16.28 4.39
N GLY A 186 4.84 15.98 5.59
CA GLY A 186 4.33 16.63 6.80
C GLY A 186 4.28 15.72 8.03
N ARG A 187 4.13 16.34 9.20
CA ARG A 187 4.17 15.71 10.53
C ARG A 187 2.93 14.87 10.90
N GLY A 188 2.10 14.52 9.92
CA GLY A 188 0.89 13.72 10.12
C GLY A 188 1.18 12.22 10.17
N ASP A 189 0.33 11.44 9.51
CA ASP A 189 0.41 9.97 9.47
C ASP A 189 1.80 9.45 9.06
N GLU A 190 2.48 10.12 8.11
CA GLU A 190 3.77 9.65 7.57
C GLU A 190 4.87 9.58 8.63
N MET A 191 5.10 10.70 9.32
CA MET A 191 6.12 10.74 10.36
C MET A 191 5.72 9.88 11.55
N THR A 192 4.43 9.78 11.88
CA THR A 192 4.02 8.88 12.97
C THR A 192 4.35 7.42 12.66
N TYR A 193 4.17 6.96 11.42
CA TYR A 193 4.58 5.61 11.04
C TYR A 193 6.10 5.44 11.03
N PHE A 194 6.83 6.48 10.60
CA PHE A 194 8.29 6.47 10.59
C PHE A 194 8.88 6.42 12.01
N ASP A 195 8.44 7.30 12.90
CA ASP A 195 8.87 7.37 14.30
C ASP A 195 8.60 6.04 15.02
N MET A 196 7.47 5.41 14.69
CA MET A 196 7.13 4.10 15.23
C MET A 196 8.05 3.00 14.68
N ALA A 197 8.37 3.00 13.38
CA ALA A 197 9.33 2.08 12.79
C ALA A 197 10.73 2.25 13.39
N GLU A 198 11.11 3.49 13.69
CA GLU A 198 12.35 3.81 14.36
C GLU A 198 12.39 3.35 15.81
N SER A 199 11.32 3.57 16.57
CA SER A 199 11.24 3.08 17.96
C SER A 199 11.33 1.55 18.03
N PHE A 200 10.80 0.84 17.03
CA PHE A 200 11.03 -0.59 16.84
C PHE A 200 12.51 -0.88 16.58
N TYR A 201 13.11 -0.21 15.59
CA TYR A 201 14.52 -0.42 15.20
C TYR A 201 15.52 -0.13 16.32
N ARG A 202 15.26 0.91 17.12
CA ARG A 202 16.08 1.30 18.27
C ARG A 202 15.77 0.46 19.52
N GLY A 203 14.68 -0.31 19.53
CA GLY A 203 14.29 -1.23 20.59
C GLY A 203 13.66 -0.60 21.83
N PHE A 204 13.09 0.59 21.72
CA PHE A 204 12.36 1.27 22.80
C PHE A 204 10.87 1.45 22.52
N PHE A 205 10.33 0.74 21.52
CA PHE A 205 8.91 0.77 21.19
C PHE A 205 8.03 0.59 22.43
N SER A 206 7.05 1.48 22.59
CA SER A 206 6.07 1.48 23.66
C SER A 206 4.67 1.63 23.07
N VAL A 207 3.77 0.70 23.40
CA VAL A 207 2.36 0.81 23.02
C VAL A 207 1.72 2.02 23.70
N ALA A 208 2.11 2.36 24.93
CA ALA A 208 1.60 3.54 25.62
C ALA A 208 1.84 4.84 24.83
N GLN A 209 2.98 4.95 24.15
CA GLN A 209 3.32 6.12 23.34
C GLN A 209 2.78 6.07 21.90
N SER A 210 2.53 4.87 21.36
CA SER A 210 2.23 4.68 19.93
C SER A 210 0.88 4.03 19.61
N HIS A 211 0.01 3.82 20.59
CA HIS A 211 -1.30 3.14 20.43
C HIS A 211 -2.25 3.80 19.40
N HIS A 212 -1.99 5.04 18.98
CA HIS A 212 -2.77 5.74 17.96
C HIS A 212 -2.72 5.02 16.59
N TYR A 213 -1.64 4.30 16.28
CA TYR A 213 -1.50 3.54 15.04
C TYR A 213 -1.16 2.07 15.27
N PRO A 214 -1.73 1.14 14.47
CA PRO A 214 -1.39 -0.28 14.56
C PRO A 214 0.04 -0.61 14.08
N PRO A 215 0.65 -1.70 14.59
CA PRO A 215 2.09 -1.99 14.46
C PRO A 215 2.56 -2.48 13.10
N LEU A 216 1.68 -3.06 12.27
CA LEU A 216 2.15 -3.92 11.19
C LEU A 216 2.80 -3.14 10.04
N TYR A 217 2.30 -1.95 9.71
CA TYR A 217 2.92 -1.14 8.64
C TYR A 217 4.29 -0.58 9.06
N PRO A 218 4.46 0.02 10.26
CA PRO A 218 5.78 0.40 10.75
C PRO A 218 6.78 -0.76 10.82
N LEU A 219 6.34 -1.94 11.26
CA LEU A 219 7.18 -3.14 11.18
C LEU A 219 7.55 -3.48 9.73
N ALA A 220 6.62 -3.40 8.77
CA ALA A 220 6.92 -3.70 7.37
C ALA A 220 8.01 -2.78 6.77
N ILE A 221 8.07 -1.51 7.18
CA ILE A 221 9.06 -0.54 6.67
C ILE A 221 10.35 -0.48 7.51
N MET A 222 10.32 -0.97 8.76
CA MET A 222 11.46 -0.98 9.68
C MET A 222 12.76 -1.52 9.07
N PRO A 223 12.78 -2.60 8.25
CA PRO A 223 14.02 -3.09 7.64
C PRO A 223 14.78 -2.06 6.80
N ALA A 224 14.11 -1.03 6.26
CA ALA A 224 14.78 0.04 5.54
C ALA A 224 15.72 0.86 6.44
N LEU A 225 15.47 0.91 7.75
CA LEU A 225 16.26 1.65 8.73
C LEU A 225 17.66 1.08 8.95
N VAL A 226 17.88 -0.17 8.58
CA VAL A 226 19.19 -0.82 8.62
C VAL A 226 20.15 -0.24 7.55
N PHE A 227 19.62 0.36 6.48
CA PHE A 227 20.40 0.81 5.32
C PHE A 227 20.74 2.32 5.31
N ARG A 228 20.71 2.98 6.49
CA ARG A 228 21.24 4.34 6.72
C ARG A 228 20.79 5.38 5.68
N GLU A 229 21.69 5.91 4.86
CA GLU A 229 21.39 6.93 3.84
C GLU A 229 20.27 6.52 2.86
N PHE A 230 20.07 5.20 2.66
CA PHE A 230 19.03 4.66 1.81
C PHE A 230 17.69 4.42 2.52
N ILE A 231 17.47 4.95 3.73
CA ILE A 231 16.21 4.75 4.48
C ILE A 231 14.99 5.09 3.63
N PHE A 232 14.89 6.32 3.12
CA PHE A 232 13.68 6.74 2.40
C PHE A 232 13.51 5.99 1.08
N GLU A 233 14.60 5.73 0.35
CA GLU A 233 14.58 4.92 -0.87
C GLU A 233 14.17 3.47 -0.60
N GLY A 234 14.65 2.89 0.50
CA GLY A 234 14.28 1.57 0.97
C GLY A 234 12.79 1.49 1.32
N ILE A 235 12.25 2.50 2.00
CA ILE A 235 10.81 2.59 2.29
C ILE A 235 9.98 2.68 1.01
N LYS A 236 10.39 3.52 0.04
CA LYS A 236 9.73 3.60 -1.28
C LYS A 236 9.76 2.26 -2.01
N PHE A 237 10.91 1.58 -2.01
CA PHE A 237 11.04 0.24 -2.60
C PHE A 237 10.09 -0.76 -1.96
N ILE A 238 10.06 -0.82 -0.62
CA ILE A 238 9.13 -1.68 0.14
C ILE A 238 7.67 -1.35 -0.22
N ASN A 239 7.29 -0.07 -0.23
CA ASN A 239 5.95 0.36 -0.59
C ASN A 239 5.56 -0.03 -2.03
N VAL A 240 6.48 0.08 -2.99
CA VAL A 240 6.24 -0.36 -4.38
C VAL A 240 6.05 -1.86 -4.46
N VAL A 241 6.89 -2.66 -3.79
CA VAL A 241 6.78 -4.12 -3.74
C VAL A 241 5.46 -4.56 -3.11
N LEU A 242 5.11 -3.98 -1.96
CA LEU A 242 3.87 -4.28 -1.23
C LEU A 242 2.64 -3.88 -2.04
N SER A 243 2.56 -2.63 -2.49
CA SER A 243 1.40 -2.12 -3.24
C SER A 243 1.18 -2.84 -4.58
N SER A 244 2.23 -3.32 -5.23
CA SER A 244 2.13 -4.11 -6.47
C SER A 244 1.63 -5.54 -6.21
N SER A 245 1.74 -6.05 -4.98
CA SER A 245 1.31 -7.43 -4.66
C SER A 245 -0.20 -7.63 -4.77
N ILE A 246 -0.98 -6.54 -4.88
CA ILE A 246 -2.42 -6.57 -5.14
C ILE A 246 -2.80 -7.34 -6.43
N ILE A 247 -1.87 -7.43 -7.38
CA ILE A 247 -2.00 -8.19 -8.64
C ILE A 247 -2.41 -9.65 -8.35
N PHE A 248 -1.83 -10.27 -7.33
CA PHE A 248 -2.06 -11.68 -7.02
C PHE A 248 -3.49 -11.96 -6.54
N PRO A 249 -4.01 -11.35 -5.46
CA PRO A 249 -5.37 -11.63 -5.02
C PRO A 249 -6.41 -11.11 -6.02
N ALA A 250 -6.16 -9.98 -6.72
CA ALA A 250 -7.05 -9.54 -7.79
C ALA A 250 -7.15 -10.57 -8.93
N TYR A 251 -6.01 -11.15 -9.33
CA TYR A 251 -5.98 -12.23 -10.32
C TYR A 251 -6.75 -13.45 -9.84
N PHE A 252 -6.54 -13.86 -8.59
CA PHE A 252 -7.19 -15.04 -8.05
C PHE A 252 -8.70 -14.87 -7.88
N ILE A 253 -9.18 -13.68 -7.50
CA ILE A 253 -10.61 -13.35 -7.53
C ILE A 253 -11.12 -13.42 -8.97
N ALA A 254 -10.45 -12.78 -9.92
CA ALA A 254 -10.86 -12.79 -11.33
C ALA A 254 -10.95 -14.22 -11.88
N ARG A 255 -9.99 -15.10 -11.55
CA ARG A 255 -9.94 -16.48 -12.03
C ARG A 255 -11.03 -17.39 -11.45
N GLN A 256 -11.72 -16.99 -10.38
CA GLN A 256 -12.94 -17.67 -9.95
C GLN A 256 -14.08 -17.56 -10.96
N PHE A 257 -13.99 -16.59 -11.88
CA PHE A 257 -15.05 -16.23 -12.81
C PHE A 257 -14.60 -16.14 -14.25
N LEU A 258 -13.32 -15.93 -14.52
CA LEU A 258 -12.80 -15.65 -15.86
C LEU A 258 -11.71 -16.66 -16.22
N ASP A 259 -11.53 -16.86 -17.53
CA ASP A 259 -10.37 -17.58 -18.04
C ASP A 259 -9.07 -16.77 -17.88
N ARG A 260 -7.93 -17.45 -18.03
CA ARG A 260 -6.57 -16.89 -17.89
C ARG A 260 -6.41 -15.53 -18.55
N LYS A 261 -6.80 -15.41 -19.82
CA LYS A 261 -6.55 -14.21 -20.63
C LYS A 261 -7.33 -13.04 -20.05
N HIS A 262 -8.62 -13.26 -19.78
CA HIS A 262 -9.50 -12.21 -19.27
C HIS A 262 -9.13 -11.81 -17.83
N SER A 263 -8.66 -12.74 -16.99
CA SER A 263 -8.16 -12.40 -15.66
C SER A 263 -6.88 -11.58 -15.69
N LEU A 264 -5.93 -11.89 -16.59
CA LEU A 264 -4.73 -11.07 -16.76
C LEU A 264 -5.08 -9.65 -17.22
N ILE A 265 -6.02 -9.51 -18.17
CA ILE A 265 -6.50 -8.20 -18.61
C ILE A 265 -7.17 -7.44 -17.46
N ALA A 266 -8.03 -8.09 -16.68
CA ALA A 266 -8.68 -7.46 -15.54
C ALA A 266 -7.65 -6.90 -14.53
N VAL A 267 -6.58 -7.64 -14.25
CA VAL A 267 -5.51 -7.21 -13.36
C VAL A 267 -4.70 -6.05 -13.96
N LEU A 268 -4.40 -6.08 -15.25
CA LEU A 268 -3.74 -4.95 -15.93
C LEU A 268 -4.58 -3.67 -15.83
N LEU A 269 -5.91 -3.77 -15.96
CA LEU A 269 -6.79 -2.62 -15.77
C LEU A 269 -6.77 -2.10 -14.33
N THR A 270 -6.70 -2.99 -13.34
CA THR A 270 -6.57 -2.55 -11.93
C THR A 270 -5.27 -1.81 -11.68
N CYS A 271 -4.22 -2.05 -12.47
CA CYS A 271 -2.95 -1.32 -12.37
C CYS A 271 -3.03 0.15 -12.82
N LEU A 272 -4.13 0.56 -13.46
CA LEU A 272 -4.34 1.93 -13.96
C LEU A 272 -5.01 2.86 -12.93
N ILE A 273 -5.40 2.37 -11.76
CA ILE A 273 -6.06 3.23 -10.76
C ILE A 273 -5.06 4.24 -10.15
N PRO A 274 -5.49 5.48 -9.81
CA PRO A 274 -4.61 6.52 -9.27
C PRO A 274 -3.84 6.16 -8.01
N TYR A 275 -4.34 5.20 -7.21
CA TYR A 275 -3.65 4.69 -6.02
C TYR A 275 -2.19 4.33 -6.29
N HIS A 276 -1.91 3.74 -7.46
CA HIS A 276 -0.58 3.27 -7.82
C HIS A 276 0.43 4.38 -8.10
N LEU A 277 -0.04 5.58 -8.43
CA LEU A 277 0.79 6.77 -8.60
C LEU A 277 1.06 7.46 -7.26
N VAL A 278 0.05 7.54 -6.38
CA VAL A 278 0.08 8.42 -5.21
C VAL A 278 0.73 7.79 -3.97
N TYR A 279 0.27 6.60 -3.57
CA TYR A 279 0.62 6.06 -2.25
C TYR A 279 2.01 5.44 -2.14
N PRO A 280 2.56 4.78 -3.18
CA PRO A 280 3.91 4.22 -3.09
C PRO A 280 5.00 5.28 -2.85
N ARG A 281 4.70 6.56 -3.14
CA ARG A 281 5.56 7.72 -2.90
C ARG A 281 5.63 8.16 -1.43
N ARG A 282 4.80 7.60 -0.56
CA ARG A 282 4.52 8.12 0.79
C ARG A 282 4.62 7.05 1.86
N ILE A 283 4.97 7.45 3.08
CA ILE A 283 5.08 6.55 4.24
C ILE A 283 3.68 6.30 4.81
N LEU A 284 2.86 5.54 4.09
CA LEU A 284 1.46 5.33 4.41
C LEU A 284 1.06 3.86 4.40
N SER A 285 0.24 3.47 5.38
CA SER A 285 -0.19 2.08 5.57
C SER A 285 -1.07 1.54 4.45
N GLU A 286 -1.65 2.40 3.61
CA GLU A 286 -2.35 2.03 2.37
C GLU A 286 -1.51 1.13 1.45
N ASN A 287 -0.17 1.26 1.47
CA ASN A 287 0.73 0.42 0.66
C ASN A 287 0.68 -1.06 1.06
N LEU A 288 0.40 -1.35 2.33
CA LEU A 288 0.26 -2.70 2.87
C LEU A 288 -1.22 -3.09 3.00
N TYR A 289 -2.04 -2.17 3.51
CA TYR A 289 -3.45 -2.40 3.82
C TYR A 289 -4.27 -2.82 2.61
N PHE A 290 -4.09 -2.14 1.48
CA PHE A 290 -4.92 -2.38 0.30
C PHE A 290 -4.67 -3.77 -0.31
N PRO A 291 -3.43 -4.20 -0.60
CA PRO A 291 -3.17 -5.59 -1.00
C PRO A 291 -3.73 -6.63 -0.01
N LEU A 292 -3.52 -6.43 1.30
CA LEU A 292 -4.07 -7.32 2.33
C LEU A 292 -5.60 -7.33 2.31
N PHE A 293 -6.25 -6.20 2.05
CA PHE A 293 -7.72 -6.12 2.01
C PHE A 293 -8.27 -6.98 0.86
N ILE A 294 -7.65 -6.91 -0.32
CA ILE A 294 -8.05 -7.74 -1.46
C ILE A 294 -7.73 -9.23 -1.23
N TRP A 295 -6.64 -9.54 -0.51
CA TRP A 295 -6.39 -10.91 -0.02
C TRP A 295 -7.48 -11.40 0.94
N ALA A 296 -7.94 -10.57 1.88
CA ALA A 296 -9.01 -10.94 2.80
C ALA A 296 -10.35 -11.18 2.08
N VAL A 297 -10.67 -10.35 1.07
CA VAL A 297 -11.82 -10.58 0.17
C VAL A 297 -11.68 -11.92 -0.55
N TYR A 298 -10.50 -12.20 -1.13
CA TYR A 298 -10.26 -13.47 -1.80
C TYR A 298 -10.43 -14.68 -0.86
N ILE A 299 -9.83 -14.63 0.33
CA ILE A 299 -9.87 -15.73 1.31
C ILE A 299 -11.29 -15.95 1.82
N THR A 300 -12.04 -14.88 2.09
CA THR A 300 -13.43 -14.93 2.53
C THR A 300 -14.33 -15.53 1.46
N LEU A 301 -14.17 -15.09 0.21
CA LEU A 301 -14.92 -15.59 -0.94
C LEU A 301 -14.66 -17.08 -1.19
N THR A 302 -13.40 -17.52 -1.16
CA THR A 302 -13.00 -18.83 -1.71
C THR A 302 -12.97 -19.95 -0.70
N ALA A 303 -12.91 -21.21 -1.17
CA ALA A 303 -12.78 -22.39 -0.33
C ALA A 303 -11.75 -23.36 -0.96
N PRO A 304 -11.00 -24.10 -0.13
CA PRO A 304 -10.08 -25.11 -0.64
C PRO A 304 -10.84 -26.24 -1.33
N ARG A 305 -10.19 -26.86 -2.33
CA ARG A 305 -10.70 -28.03 -3.05
C ARG A 305 -10.79 -29.23 -2.12
N ASN A 306 -9.76 -29.45 -1.30
CA ASN A 306 -9.77 -30.46 -0.25
C ASN A 306 -10.63 -29.99 0.94
N ARG A 307 -11.74 -30.68 1.17
CA ARG A 307 -12.68 -30.34 2.26
C ARG A 307 -12.03 -30.42 3.64
N ARG A 308 -10.98 -31.24 3.83
CA ARG A 308 -10.26 -31.36 5.11
C ARG A 308 -9.54 -30.05 5.48
N MET A 309 -9.10 -29.27 4.49
CA MET A 309 -8.41 -27.99 4.71
C MET A 309 -9.34 -26.82 4.98
N ARG A 310 -10.66 -27.01 4.86
CA ARG A 310 -11.64 -25.93 5.07
C ARG A 310 -11.47 -25.27 6.43
N LEU A 311 -11.21 -26.06 7.48
CA LEU A 311 -11.05 -25.53 8.83
C LEU A 311 -9.82 -24.63 8.96
N GLN A 312 -8.66 -25.10 8.47
CA GLN A 312 -7.42 -24.33 8.46
C GLN A 312 -7.56 -23.06 7.61
N TRP A 313 -8.29 -23.12 6.50
CA TRP A 313 -8.59 -21.97 5.66
C TRP A 313 -9.46 -20.92 6.38
N ASP A 314 -10.47 -21.36 7.14
CA ASP A 314 -11.31 -20.45 7.92
C ASP A 314 -10.53 -19.84 9.12
N MET A 315 -9.59 -20.59 9.71
CA MET A 315 -8.65 -20.05 10.71
C MET A 315 -7.69 -19.01 10.10
N LEU A 316 -7.14 -19.30 8.90
CA LEU A 316 -6.33 -18.34 8.15
C LEU A 316 -7.12 -17.08 7.84
N ASN A 317 -8.41 -17.19 7.50
CA ASN A 317 -9.28 -16.04 7.30
C ASN A 317 -9.37 -15.19 8.58
N GLY A 318 -9.62 -15.81 9.73
CA GLY A 318 -9.61 -15.13 11.03
C GLY A 318 -8.30 -14.40 11.31
N ALA A 319 -7.17 -15.08 11.14
CA ALA A 319 -5.85 -14.48 11.28
C ALA A 319 -5.62 -13.32 10.31
N MET A 320 -6.11 -13.42 9.07
CA MET A 320 -6.03 -12.37 8.06
C MET A 320 -6.84 -11.12 8.44
N LEU A 321 -8.01 -11.29 9.07
CA LEU A 321 -8.78 -10.16 9.60
C LEU A 321 -8.04 -9.45 10.75
N ALA A 322 -7.33 -10.20 11.59
CA ALA A 322 -6.46 -9.62 12.62
C ALA A 322 -5.27 -8.89 12.00
N VAL A 323 -4.64 -9.44 10.96
CA VAL A 323 -3.55 -8.79 10.20
C VAL A 323 -4.02 -7.46 9.59
N LEU A 324 -5.23 -7.40 9.02
CA LEU A 324 -5.82 -6.14 8.56
C LEU A 324 -5.97 -5.13 9.71
N TYR A 325 -6.48 -5.59 10.85
CA TYR A 325 -6.71 -4.75 12.01
C TYR A 325 -5.39 -4.23 12.63
N LEU A 326 -4.35 -5.06 12.65
CA LEU A 326 -2.98 -4.71 13.02
C LEU A 326 -2.29 -3.81 11.99
N THR A 327 -2.88 -3.59 10.83
CA THR A 327 -2.41 -2.62 9.83
C THR A 327 -3.14 -1.29 9.97
N ARG A 328 -4.48 -1.30 10.12
CA ARG A 328 -5.30 -0.10 10.28
C ARG A 328 -6.54 -0.34 11.15
N TYR A 329 -6.81 0.57 12.09
CA TYR A 329 -7.98 0.48 12.95
C TYR A 329 -9.34 0.62 12.23
N ILE A 330 -9.39 1.21 11.03
CA ILE A 330 -10.63 1.26 10.24
C ILE A 330 -11.18 -0.14 9.93
N SER A 331 -10.33 -1.17 9.92
CA SER A 331 -10.77 -2.57 9.75
C SER A 331 -11.73 -3.03 10.84
N LEU A 332 -11.69 -2.43 12.03
CA LEU A 332 -12.67 -2.75 13.08
C LEU A 332 -14.11 -2.61 12.57
N ALA A 333 -14.37 -1.59 11.75
CA ALA A 333 -15.69 -1.39 11.14
C ALA A 333 -15.98 -2.38 10.01
N ALA A 334 -14.96 -2.96 9.37
CA ALA A 334 -15.10 -3.94 8.29
C ALA A 334 -15.25 -5.38 8.80
N ILE A 335 -14.70 -5.72 9.98
CA ILE A 335 -14.71 -7.08 10.54
C ILE A 335 -16.13 -7.68 10.59
N PRO A 336 -17.17 -7.00 11.12
CA PRO A 336 -18.52 -7.56 11.14
C PRO A 336 -19.06 -7.90 9.74
N PHE A 337 -18.67 -7.13 8.73
CA PHE A 337 -19.11 -7.32 7.35
C PHE A 337 -18.33 -8.42 6.63
N PHE A 338 -17.04 -8.59 6.95
CA PHE A 338 -16.30 -9.80 6.56
C PHE A 338 -16.89 -11.05 7.20
N MET A 339 -17.23 -11.01 8.49
CA MET A 339 -17.90 -12.12 9.17
C MET A 339 -19.26 -12.42 8.55
N LEU A 340 -20.03 -11.39 8.17
CA LEU A 340 -21.29 -11.56 7.44
C LEU A 340 -21.08 -12.19 6.06
N ALA A 341 -20.10 -11.71 5.28
CA ALA A 341 -19.74 -12.26 3.98
C ALA A 341 -19.29 -13.73 4.08
N TRP A 342 -18.51 -14.06 5.12
CA TRP A 342 -18.16 -15.44 5.42
C TRP A 342 -19.38 -16.27 5.83
N TRP A 343 -20.26 -15.72 6.66
CA TRP A 343 -21.45 -16.42 7.18
C TRP A 343 -22.43 -16.81 6.07
N ILE A 344 -22.59 -16.00 5.02
CA ILE A 344 -23.48 -16.36 3.91
C ILE A 344 -22.97 -17.51 3.06
N LYS A 345 -21.69 -17.90 3.19
CA LYS A 345 -21.10 -19.01 2.44
C LYS A 345 -21.85 -20.32 2.74
N PRO A 346 -22.32 -21.06 1.71
CA PRO A 346 -23.00 -22.33 1.93
C PRO A 346 -22.11 -23.34 2.67
N PHE A 347 -22.73 -24.10 3.59
CA PHE A 347 -22.06 -25.13 4.38
C PHE A 347 -22.77 -26.48 4.24
N GLU A 348 -22.02 -27.58 4.34
CA GLU A 348 -22.60 -28.92 4.29
C GLU A 348 -23.49 -29.17 5.51
N GLY A 349 -24.71 -29.68 5.28
CA GLY A 349 -25.70 -29.90 6.33
C GLY A 349 -26.41 -28.63 6.81
N GLU A 350 -26.20 -27.48 6.15
CA GLU A 350 -26.97 -26.27 6.39
C GLU A 350 -28.36 -26.38 5.73
N GLY A 351 -29.44 -26.19 6.49
CA GLY A 351 -30.80 -26.15 5.95
C GLY A 351 -31.17 -24.80 5.36
N SER A 352 -30.78 -23.71 6.02
CA SER A 352 -30.94 -22.33 5.55
C SER A 352 -29.95 -21.39 6.23
N LEU A 353 -29.87 -20.14 5.77
CA LEU A 353 -28.99 -19.10 6.34
C LEU A 353 -29.15 -18.94 7.87
N PHE A 354 -30.39 -19.08 8.36
CA PHE A 354 -30.75 -18.91 9.78
C PHE A 354 -30.86 -20.24 10.55
N ARG A 355 -30.59 -21.37 9.89
CA ARG A 355 -30.52 -22.69 10.51
C ARG A 355 -29.13 -23.28 10.25
N PRO A 356 -28.07 -22.70 10.83
CA PRO A 356 -26.71 -23.17 10.65
C PRO A 356 -26.56 -24.57 11.28
N GLY A 357 -25.87 -25.48 10.59
CA GLY A 357 -25.45 -26.74 11.20
C GLY A 357 -24.31 -26.54 12.20
N TRP A 358 -24.13 -27.48 13.13
CA TRP A 358 -23.08 -27.42 14.16
C TRP A 358 -21.66 -27.20 13.59
N LYS A 359 -21.34 -27.83 12.46
CA LYS A 359 -20.05 -27.64 11.76
C LYS A 359 -19.80 -26.18 11.39
N LYS A 360 -20.82 -25.45 10.91
CA LYS A 360 -20.67 -24.03 10.56
C LYS A 360 -20.39 -23.17 11.79
N ILE A 361 -21.05 -23.48 12.91
CA ILE A 361 -20.81 -22.80 14.19
C ILE A 361 -19.38 -23.05 14.68
N GLN A 362 -18.91 -24.31 14.64
CA GLN A 362 -17.53 -24.64 15.01
C GLN A 362 -16.50 -23.86 14.19
N HIS A 363 -16.68 -23.78 12.87
CA HIS A 363 -15.80 -23.00 12.00
C HIS A 363 -15.86 -21.49 12.31
N ALA A 364 -17.04 -20.95 12.61
CA ALA A 364 -17.20 -19.54 12.99
C ALA A 364 -16.47 -19.21 14.30
N VAL A 365 -16.57 -20.10 15.29
CA VAL A 365 -15.85 -19.99 16.56
C VAL A 365 -14.34 -20.06 16.32
N LEU A 366 -13.85 -21.03 15.55
CA LEU A 366 -12.42 -21.18 15.29
C LEU A 366 -11.82 -20.05 14.45
N LEU A 367 -12.58 -19.50 13.49
CA LEU A 367 -12.23 -18.27 12.78
C LEU A 367 -12.06 -17.11 13.77
N THR A 368 -13.02 -16.93 14.69
CA THR A 368 -12.99 -15.85 15.69
C THR A 368 -11.82 -16.04 16.66
N LEU A 369 -11.58 -17.27 17.13
CA LEU A 369 -10.46 -17.58 18.01
C LEU A 369 -9.11 -17.34 17.32
N ALA A 370 -8.97 -17.72 16.05
CA ALA A 370 -7.76 -17.44 15.28
C ALA A 370 -7.51 -15.93 15.11
N MET A 371 -8.57 -15.15 14.86
CA MET A 371 -8.49 -13.69 14.83
C MET A 371 -8.03 -13.12 16.17
N LEU A 372 -8.65 -13.54 17.27
CA LEU A 372 -8.28 -13.08 18.61
C LEU A 372 -6.84 -13.47 18.98
N ALA A 373 -6.42 -14.69 18.66
CA ALA A 373 -5.06 -15.17 18.91
C ALA A 373 -4.00 -14.42 18.09
N ALA A 374 -4.31 -14.07 16.83
CA ALA A 374 -3.39 -13.29 16.00
C ALA A 374 -3.30 -11.82 16.46
N TYR A 375 -4.38 -11.25 17.00
CA TYR A 375 -4.40 -9.88 17.53
C TYR A 375 -3.88 -9.78 18.97
N SER A 376 -3.89 -10.87 19.74
CA SER A 376 -3.58 -10.85 21.17
C SER A 376 -2.19 -10.32 21.53
N PRO A 377 -1.10 -10.50 20.75
CA PRO A 377 0.19 -9.91 21.11
C PRO A 377 0.13 -8.39 21.28
N TRP A 378 -0.59 -7.69 20.41
CA TRP A 378 -0.81 -6.24 20.52
C TRP A 378 -1.61 -5.88 21.77
N LEU A 379 -2.67 -6.66 22.02
CA LEU A 379 -3.54 -6.47 23.19
C LEU A 379 -2.79 -6.65 24.51
N ILE A 380 -2.03 -7.76 24.61
CA ILE A 380 -1.26 -8.11 25.79
C ILE A 380 -0.17 -7.05 26.04
N ALA A 381 0.55 -6.63 25.00
CA ALA A 381 1.57 -5.59 25.12
C ALA A 381 0.98 -4.26 25.63
N GLY A 382 -0.14 -3.80 25.04
CA GLY A 382 -0.79 -2.56 25.49
C GLY A 382 -1.31 -2.63 26.92
N LEU A 383 -1.94 -3.75 27.32
CA LEU A 383 -2.43 -3.92 28.68
C LEU A 383 -1.28 -4.02 29.70
N ALA A 384 -0.17 -4.67 29.33
CA ALA A 384 1.02 -4.76 30.17
C ALA A 384 1.66 -3.38 30.43
N GLU A 385 1.53 -2.45 29.48
CA GLU A 385 1.96 -1.05 29.62
C GLU A 385 0.88 -0.14 30.25
N GLY A 386 -0.24 -0.69 30.72
CA GLY A 386 -1.31 0.06 31.38
C GLY A 386 -2.19 0.90 30.44
N VAL A 387 -2.16 0.63 29.13
CA VAL A 387 -2.99 1.34 28.15
C VAL A 387 -4.45 0.88 28.26
N GLU A 388 -5.38 1.83 28.25
CA GLU A 388 -6.81 1.52 28.29
C GLU A 388 -7.24 0.65 27.08
N LEU A 389 -8.01 -0.40 27.33
CA LEU A 389 -8.49 -1.34 26.30
C LEU A 389 -9.10 -0.63 25.07
N LYS A 390 -9.93 0.40 25.30
CA LYS A 390 -10.57 1.16 24.21
C LYS A 390 -9.55 1.85 23.29
N LEU A 391 -8.40 2.27 23.81
CA LEU A 391 -7.34 2.92 23.05
C LEU A 391 -6.55 1.92 22.23
N ILE A 392 -6.22 0.76 22.82
CA ILE A 392 -5.56 -0.36 22.12
C ILE A 392 -6.42 -0.84 20.94
N LEU A 393 -7.75 -0.86 21.11
CA LEU A 393 -8.71 -1.21 20.07
C LEU A 393 -8.94 -0.09 19.04
N GLY A 394 -8.32 1.08 19.20
CA GLY A 394 -8.42 2.19 18.23
C GLY A 394 -9.68 3.05 18.35
N PHE A 395 -10.46 2.98 19.43
CA PHE A 395 -11.61 3.86 19.62
C PHE A 395 -11.24 5.34 19.87
N GLY A 396 -9.97 5.62 20.20
CA GLY A 396 -9.43 6.98 20.44
C GLY A 396 -9.07 7.78 19.18
N VAL A 397 -9.02 7.17 18.01
CA VAL A 397 -8.51 7.77 16.75
C VAL A 397 -9.34 8.97 16.26
N ALA A 398 -10.56 9.16 16.76
CA ALA A 398 -11.46 10.27 16.40
C ALA A 398 -11.89 11.09 17.64
N ALA A 399 -10.98 11.33 18.59
CA ALA A 399 -11.31 11.95 19.89
C ALA A 399 -11.44 13.48 19.86
N LYS A 400 -10.82 14.19 18.90
CA LYS A 400 -10.97 15.65 18.75
C LYS A 400 -12.26 15.96 17.98
N THR A 401 -13.37 16.05 18.71
CA THR A 401 -14.70 16.34 18.16
C THR A 401 -15.31 17.52 18.89
N ASP A 402 -15.92 18.46 18.16
CA ASP A 402 -16.78 19.50 18.75
C ASP A 402 -18.20 18.93 18.95
N PRO A 403 -18.71 18.80 20.19
CA PRO A 403 -20.06 18.31 20.44
C PRO A 403 -21.15 19.13 19.75
N ALA A 404 -20.95 20.45 19.59
CA ALA A 404 -21.92 21.32 18.92
C ALA A 404 -22.08 21.00 17.42
N ALA A 405 -21.05 20.40 16.80
CA ALA A 405 -21.06 19.99 15.40
C ALA A 405 -21.80 18.66 15.16
N LEU A 406 -22.11 17.89 16.21
CA LEU A 406 -22.67 16.54 16.13
C LEU A 406 -24.19 16.51 15.98
N THR A 407 -24.70 17.13 14.91
CA THR A 407 -26.13 17.17 14.62
C THR A 407 -26.55 16.11 13.60
N LEU A 408 -27.81 15.65 13.66
CA LEU A 408 -28.38 14.72 12.69
C LEU A 408 -28.34 15.27 11.24
N PRO A 409 -28.68 16.54 10.96
CA PRO A 409 -28.55 17.09 9.61
C PRO A 409 -27.13 17.01 9.05
N ARG A 410 -26.11 17.27 9.88
CA ARG A 410 -24.71 17.14 9.46
C ARG A 410 -24.30 15.68 9.23
N LEU A 411 -24.81 14.75 10.03
CA LEU A 411 -24.62 13.33 9.78
C LEU A 411 -25.23 12.90 8.44
N LEU A 412 -26.46 13.35 8.14
CA LEU A 412 -27.14 13.07 6.87
C LEU A 412 -26.43 13.72 5.69
N LEU A 413 -25.87 14.92 5.86
CA LEU A 413 -25.02 15.56 4.86
C LEU A 413 -23.80 14.69 4.55
N TRP A 414 -23.03 14.27 5.57
CA TRP A 414 -21.86 13.41 5.36
C TRP A 414 -22.21 12.06 4.74
N ALA A 415 -23.34 11.48 5.15
CA ALA A 415 -23.89 10.28 4.54
C ALA A 415 -24.11 10.49 3.03
N LEU A 416 -24.78 11.58 2.64
CA LEU A 416 -24.99 11.93 1.23
C LEU A 416 -23.66 12.17 0.48
N LEU A 417 -22.73 12.92 1.06
CA LEU A 417 -21.41 13.19 0.46
C LEU A 417 -20.68 11.89 0.13
N TYR A 418 -20.71 10.90 1.03
CA TYR A 418 -20.08 9.60 0.78
C TYR A 418 -20.84 8.73 -0.23
N VAL A 419 -22.18 8.81 -0.30
CA VAL A 419 -22.93 8.17 -1.39
C VAL A 419 -22.49 8.74 -2.75
N CYS A 420 -22.43 10.08 -2.86
CA CYS A 420 -21.92 10.74 -4.05
C CYS A 420 -20.48 10.33 -4.36
N TYR A 421 -19.64 10.15 -3.34
CA TYR A 421 -18.24 9.77 -3.55
C TYR A 421 -18.12 8.34 -4.08
N TYR A 422 -18.89 7.39 -3.55
CA TYR A 422 -18.98 6.03 -4.10
C TYR A 422 -19.42 6.02 -5.56
N ILE A 423 -20.39 6.87 -5.92
CA ILE A 423 -20.83 7.03 -7.31
C ILE A 423 -19.67 7.51 -8.19
N LEU A 424 -18.94 8.56 -7.78
CA LEU A 424 -17.80 9.08 -8.54
C LEU A 424 -16.67 8.05 -8.68
N VAL A 425 -16.29 7.37 -7.59
CA VAL A 425 -15.25 6.31 -7.63
C VAL A 425 -15.63 5.19 -8.60
N SER A 426 -16.92 4.85 -8.67
CA SER A 426 -17.43 3.82 -9.58
C SER A 426 -17.68 4.31 -11.01
N ALA A 427 -17.62 5.61 -11.27
CA ALA A 427 -18.06 6.23 -12.53
C ALA A 427 -17.49 5.61 -13.81
N PRO A 428 -16.24 5.13 -13.88
CA PRO A 428 -15.71 4.51 -15.12
C PRO A 428 -16.43 3.21 -15.50
N VAL A 429 -17.10 2.55 -14.55
CA VAL A 429 -17.70 1.22 -14.73
C VAL A 429 -19.10 1.10 -14.14
N LEU A 430 -19.71 2.18 -13.65
CA LEU A 430 -20.96 2.13 -12.89
C LEU A 430 -22.13 1.63 -13.76
N ASN A 431 -22.12 1.89 -15.07
CA ASN A 431 -23.05 1.27 -16.03
C ASN A 431 -23.01 -0.28 -15.97
N LEU A 432 -21.83 -0.87 -15.92
CA LEU A 432 -21.61 -2.32 -15.86
C LEU A 432 -21.93 -2.87 -14.46
N LEU A 433 -21.64 -2.12 -13.40
CA LEU A 433 -22.08 -2.46 -12.05
C LEU A 433 -23.62 -2.53 -11.97
N LEU A 434 -24.34 -1.56 -12.53
CA LEU A 434 -25.80 -1.61 -12.60
C LEU A 434 -26.32 -2.71 -13.54
N ALA A 435 -25.59 -3.02 -14.63
CA ALA A 435 -25.89 -4.16 -15.48
C ALA A 435 -25.82 -5.49 -14.70
N THR A 436 -24.90 -5.59 -13.72
CA THR A 436 -24.75 -6.77 -12.84
C THR A 436 -26.05 -7.19 -12.17
N VAL A 437 -26.87 -6.22 -11.73
CA VAL A 437 -28.16 -6.48 -11.07
C VAL A 437 -29.09 -7.29 -11.97
N THR A 438 -29.02 -7.10 -13.29
CA THR A 438 -29.82 -7.87 -14.26
C THR A 438 -29.28 -9.27 -14.53
N GLN A 439 -28.03 -9.55 -14.15
CA GLN A 439 -27.31 -10.78 -14.46
C GLN A 439 -27.25 -11.75 -13.27
N ILE A 440 -27.51 -11.29 -12.04
CA ILE A 440 -27.54 -12.16 -10.85
C ILE A 440 -28.74 -13.10 -10.91
N ASP A 441 -28.51 -14.40 -10.66
CA ASP A 441 -29.58 -15.34 -10.33
C ASP A 441 -29.93 -15.22 -8.85
N LEU A 442 -31.06 -14.58 -8.55
CA LEU A 442 -31.54 -14.38 -7.18
C LEU A 442 -31.84 -15.69 -6.45
N ARG A 443 -32.01 -16.83 -7.14
CA ARG A 443 -32.19 -18.13 -6.46
C ARG A 443 -30.86 -18.71 -5.97
N ARG A 444 -29.75 -18.37 -6.62
CA ARG A 444 -28.38 -18.84 -6.32
C ARG A 444 -27.44 -17.70 -5.95
N TRP A 445 -27.97 -16.62 -5.37
CA TRP A 445 -27.19 -15.42 -5.06
C TRP A 445 -26.06 -15.67 -4.04
N ARG A 446 -26.14 -16.73 -3.24
CA ARG A 446 -25.08 -17.15 -2.28
C ARG A 446 -23.89 -17.85 -2.95
N GLU A 447 -23.91 -17.96 -4.27
CA GLU A 447 -22.89 -18.61 -5.08
C GLU A 447 -22.41 -17.65 -6.18
N GLY A 448 -21.24 -17.96 -6.75
CA GLY A 448 -20.71 -17.27 -7.91
C GLY A 448 -20.70 -15.73 -7.78
N LEU A 449 -21.16 -15.06 -8.85
CA LEU A 449 -21.17 -13.59 -8.97
C LEU A 449 -22.07 -12.92 -7.93
N GLY A 450 -23.22 -13.53 -7.59
CA GLY A 450 -24.12 -12.98 -6.58
C GLY A 450 -23.44 -12.84 -5.21
N ARG A 451 -22.60 -13.82 -4.85
CA ARG A 451 -21.87 -13.80 -3.57
C ARG A 451 -20.79 -12.73 -3.56
N LEU A 452 -20.03 -12.59 -4.65
CA LEU A 452 -19.03 -11.54 -4.78
C LEU A 452 -19.66 -10.15 -4.67
N VAL A 453 -20.80 -9.93 -5.33
CA VAL A 453 -21.54 -8.66 -5.26
C VAL A 453 -22.04 -8.41 -3.83
N PHE A 454 -22.60 -9.42 -3.17
CA PHE A 454 -23.03 -9.27 -1.77
C PHE A 454 -21.85 -8.93 -0.85
N GLU A 455 -20.74 -9.64 -0.97
CA GLU A 455 -19.54 -9.40 -0.17
C GLU A 455 -19.02 -7.98 -0.37
N MET A 456 -18.91 -7.53 -1.62
CA MET A 456 -18.55 -6.15 -1.93
C MET A 456 -19.51 -5.15 -1.29
N LEU A 457 -20.83 -5.31 -1.46
CA LEU A 457 -21.83 -4.41 -0.90
C LEU A 457 -21.84 -4.38 0.64
N ALA A 458 -21.64 -5.54 1.28
CA ALA A 458 -21.51 -5.63 2.72
C ALA A 458 -20.28 -4.85 3.20
N LEU A 459 -19.12 -5.04 2.56
CA LEU A 459 -17.91 -4.32 2.90
C LEU A 459 -18.04 -2.81 2.63
N MET A 460 -18.65 -2.42 1.51
CA MET A 460 -18.96 -1.01 1.22
C MET A 460 -19.84 -0.40 2.31
N ALA A 461 -20.85 -1.12 2.81
CA ALA A 461 -21.70 -0.64 3.90
C ALA A 461 -20.89 -0.41 5.20
N GLY A 462 -19.99 -1.32 5.54
CA GLY A 462 -19.11 -1.16 6.72
C GLY A 462 -18.19 0.05 6.60
N PHE A 463 -17.52 0.21 5.47
CA PHE A 463 -16.69 1.38 5.20
C PHE A 463 -17.52 2.66 5.17
N TYR A 464 -18.69 2.65 4.53
CA TYR A 464 -19.59 3.78 4.47
C TYR A 464 -19.95 4.31 5.86
N VAL A 465 -20.33 3.43 6.78
CA VAL A 465 -20.62 3.80 8.17
C VAL A 465 -19.37 4.39 8.85
N ALA A 466 -18.21 3.74 8.66
CA ALA A 466 -16.94 4.18 9.27
C ALA A 466 -16.51 5.57 8.81
N VAL A 467 -16.49 5.81 7.50
CA VAL A 467 -15.99 7.06 6.91
C VAL A 467 -16.98 8.21 7.13
N THR A 468 -18.29 7.93 7.07
CA THR A 468 -19.34 8.91 7.40
C THR A 468 -19.18 9.38 8.83
N ARG A 469 -19.05 8.44 9.78
CA ARG A 469 -18.82 8.76 11.20
C ARG A 469 -17.51 9.53 11.40
N HIS A 470 -16.44 9.15 10.69
CA HIS A 470 -15.15 9.80 10.82
C HIS A 470 -15.22 11.28 10.40
N SER A 471 -15.70 11.56 9.19
CA SER A 471 -15.77 12.94 8.69
C SER A 471 -16.78 13.81 9.42
N TRP A 472 -17.90 13.22 9.88
CA TRP A 472 -18.88 13.92 10.72
C TRP A 472 -18.29 14.38 12.06
N ARG A 473 -17.34 13.62 12.62
CA ARG A 473 -16.71 13.91 13.91
C ARG A 473 -15.40 14.68 13.82
N ALA A 474 -14.88 14.89 12.61
CA ALA A 474 -13.56 15.44 12.40
C ALA A 474 -13.52 16.95 12.65
N TYR A 475 -12.56 17.40 13.47
CA TYR A 475 -12.42 18.83 13.81
C TYR A 475 -12.23 19.74 12.60
N TYR A 476 -11.44 19.31 11.60
CA TYR A 476 -11.21 20.10 10.38
C TYR A 476 -12.49 20.28 9.53
N ASN A 477 -13.55 19.52 9.77
CA ASN A 477 -14.86 19.63 9.10
C ASN A 477 -15.91 20.36 9.95
N ARG A 478 -15.50 21.04 11.03
CA ARG A 478 -16.41 21.65 12.00
C ARG A 478 -17.27 22.76 11.40
N GLU A 479 -16.66 23.65 10.62
CA GLU A 479 -17.35 24.82 10.08
C GLU A 479 -18.10 24.45 8.81
N MET A 480 -17.39 23.84 7.87
CA MET A 480 -17.92 23.34 6.59
C MET A 480 -17.18 22.05 6.17
N PRO A 481 -17.74 21.27 5.23
CA PRO A 481 -17.04 20.12 4.67
C PRO A 481 -15.76 20.56 3.94
N SER A 482 -14.60 20.28 4.53
CA SER A 482 -13.29 20.71 4.02
C SER A 482 -12.41 19.57 3.52
N LYS A 483 -12.70 18.34 3.95
CA LYS A 483 -11.95 17.17 3.51
C LYS A 483 -12.78 15.90 3.55
N ILE A 484 -12.81 15.21 2.42
CA ILE A 484 -13.34 13.84 2.30
C ILE A 484 -12.20 12.82 2.39
N MET A 485 -12.41 11.72 3.12
CA MET A 485 -11.40 10.68 3.31
C MET A 485 -11.54 9.58 2.25
N GLY A 486 -11.35 9.96 0.99
CA GLY A 486 -11.48 9.04 -0.15
C GLY A 486 -10.50 7.87 -0.13
N ARG A 487 -9.33 8.04 0.50
CA ARG A 487 -8.29 7.01 0.69
C ARG A 487 -8.77 5.71 1.37
N TYR A 488 -9.90 5.75 2.09
CA TYR A 488 -10.49 4.54 2.67
C TYR A 488 -11.32 3.74 1.67
N LEU A 489 -11.76 4.36 0.58
CA LEU A 489 -12.70 3.80 -0.39
C LEU A 489 -12.03 3.33 -1.69
N ILE A 490 -10.77 3.72 -1.92
CA ILE A 490 -9.94 3.28 -3.06
C ILE A 490 -9.90 1.75 -3.22
N VAL A 491 -10.13 1.02 -2.12
CA VAL A 491 -10.10 -0.45 -2.13
C VAL A 491 -11.17 -1.06 -3.04
N PHE A 492 -12.27 -0.35 -3.25
CA PHE A 492 -13.39 -0.83 -4.06
C PHE A 492 -13.18 -0.64 -5.56
N SER A 493 -12.33 0.28 -6.00
CA SER A 493 -12.04 0.51 -7.43
C SER A 493 -11.57 -0.79 -8.11
N VAL A 494 -10.76 -1.60 -7.42
CA VAL A 494 -10.33 -2.93 -7.89
C VAL A 494 -11.54 -3.85 -8.06
N LEU A 495 -12.39 -3.98 -7.04
CA LEU A 495 -13.56 -4.86 -7.08
C LEU A 495 -14.56 -4.42 -8.16
N TYR A 496 -14.73 -3.12 -8.37
CA TYR A 496 -15.58 -2.59 -9.43
C TYR A 496 -15.10 -3.01 -10.82
N ILE A 497 -13.80 -2.85 -11.10
CA ILE A 497 -13.19 -3.27 -12.36
C ILE A 497 -13.33 -4.78 -12.56
N LEU A 498 -13.11 -5.59 -11.51
CA LEU A 498 -13.28 -7.03 -11.57
C LEU A 498 -14.72 -7.43 -11.89
N ILE A 499 -15.71 -6.86 -11.20
CA ILE A 499 -17.14 -7.16 -11.44
C ILE A 499 -17.56 -6.72 -12.84
N ALA A 500 -17.13 -5.54 -13.29
CA ALA A 500 -17.39 -5.03 -14.63
C ALA A 500 -16.88 -6.02 -15.70
N MET A 501 -15.63 -6.48 -15.58
CA MET A 501 -15.03 -7.49 -16.46
C MET A 501 -15.80 -8.82 -16.44
N ILE A 502 -16.21 -9.28 -15.26
CA ILE A 502 -17.00 -10.52 -15.12
C ILE A 502 -18.34 -10.40 -15.84
N VAL A 503 -19.06 -9.30 -15.61
CA VAL A 503 -20.36 -9.08 -16.25
C VAL A 503 -20.22 -8.94 -17.75
N MET A 504 -19.26 -8.17 -18.25
CA MET A 504 -19.04 -8.05 -19.70
C MET A 504 -18.82 -9.40 -20.36
N ARG A 505 -18.04 -10.29 -19.72
CA ARG A 505 -17.70 -11.60 -20.29
C ARG A 505 -18.88 -12.57 -20.25
N HIS A 506 -19.67 -12.53 -19.18
CA HIS A 506 -20.77 -13.46 -18.93
C HIS A 506 -22.16 -12.89 -19.17
N PHE A 507 -22.24 -11.73 -19.83
CA PHE A 507 -23.50 -11.04 -20.04
C PHE A 507 -24.47 -11.86 -20.88
N ASP A 508 -25.62 -12.23 -20.31
CA ASP A 508 -26.69 -12.91 -21.00
C ASP A 508 -27.75 -11.91 -21.49
N ARG A 509 -27.88 -11.80 -22.83
CA ARG A 509 -28.86 -10.92 -23.45
C ARG A 509 -30.29 -11.27 -23.06
N LYS A 510 -30.58 -12.57 -22.87
CA LYS A 510 -31.94 -13.08 -22.66
C LYS A 510 -32.52 -12.61 -21.34
N ARG A 511 -31.67 -12.27 -20.37
CA ARG A 511 -32.07 -11.67 -19.08
C ARG A 511 -32.55 -10.22 -19.21
N VAL A 512 -32.24 -9.55 -20.32
CA VAL A 512 -32.68 -8.18 -20.58
C VAL A 512 -34.03 -8.17 -21.30
N LYS A 513 -35.11 -7.97 -20.53
CA LYS A 513 -36.50 -7.98 -21.03
C LYS A 513 -36.85 -6.81 -21.94
N SER A 514 -36.31 -5.61 -21.71
CA SER A 514 -36.60 -4.41 -22.49
C SER A 514 -35.33 -3.61 -22.74
N LYS A 515 -35.06 -3.29 -24.02
CA LYS A 515 -33.88 -2.50 -24.43
C LYS A 515 -33.92 -1.09 -23.84
N ALA A 516 -35.07 -0.41 -23.96
CA ALA A 516 -35.24 0.95 -23.46
C ALA A 516 -35.04 1.03 -21.94
N LYS A 517 -35.66 0.11 -21.17
CA LYS A 517 -35.47 0.06 -19.71
C LYS A 517 -34.02 -0.22 -19.34
N PHE A 518 -33.32 -1.06 -20.10
CA PHE A 518 -31.90 -1.33 -19.87
C PHE A 518 -31.03 -0.11 -20.15
N ILE A 519 -31.27 0.63 -21.25
CA ILE A 519 -30.54 1.87 -21.58
C ILE A 519 -30.78 2.93 -20.50
N ILE A 520 -32.01 3.09 -20.02
CA ILE A 520 -32.32 4.01 -18.94
C ILE A 520 -31.57 3.58 -17.66
N TRP A 521 -31.66 2.30 -17.28
CA TRP A 521 -31.07 1.77 -16.05
C TRP A 521 -29.54 1.77 -16.03
N THR A 522 -28.89 1.47 -17.16
CA THR A 522 -27.43 1.30 -17.24
C THR A 522 -26.72 2.48 -17.90
N GLY A 523 -27.42 3.36 -18.62
CA GLY A 523 -26.83 4.52 -19.28
C GLY A 523 -27.27 5.84 -18.64
N ILE A 524 -28.55 6.19 -18.82
CA ILE A 524 -29.05 7.52 -18.44
C ILE A 524 -29.04 7.71 -16.91
N PHE A 525 -29.61 6.77 -16.17
CA PHE A 525 -29.70 6.85 -14.70
C PHE A 525 -28.31 6.98 -14.03
N PRO A 526 -27.32 6.09 -14.28
CA PRO A 526 -26.02 6.24 -13.66
C PRO A 526 -25.28 7.50 -14.11
N PHE A 527 -25.46 7.94 -15.37
CA PHE A 527 -24.88 9.20 -15.81
C PHE A 527 -25.47 10.41 -15.06
N LEU A 528 -26.78 10.44 -14.84
CA LEU A 528 -27.43 11.48 -14.02
C LEU A 528 -26.94 11.44 -12.57
N LEU A 529 -26.74 10.26 -12.00
CA LEU A 529 -26.14 10.12 -10.65
C LEU A 529 -24.73 10.69 -10.59
N ILE A 530 -23.91 10.47 -11.63
CA ILE A 530 -22.55 11.00 -11.73
C ILE A 530 -22.56 12.53 -11.83
N VAL A 531 -23.44 13.11 -12.65
CA VAL A 531 -23.63 14.57 -12.76
C VAL A 531 -24.05 15.15 -11.40
N LEU A 532 -25.02 14.52 -10.73
CA LEU A 532 -25.44 14.94 -9.39
C LEU A 532 -24.29 14.86 -8.38
N ALA A 533 -23.54 13.75 -8.38
CA ALA A 533 -22.43 13.55 -7.46
C ALA A 533 -21.30 14.58 -7.68
N ASN A 534 -21.00 14.94 -8.93
CA ASN A 534 -20.05 15.99 -9.26
C ASN A 534 -20.54 17.38 -8.81
N ALA A 535 -21.83 17.69 -9.06
CA ALA A 535 -22.44 18.95 -8.64
C ALA A 535 -22.41 19.13 -7.10
N VAL A 536 -22.58 18.03 -6.36
CA VAL A 536 -22.50 18.02 -4.89
C VAL A 536 -21.05 18.15 -4.40
N LEU A 537 -20.13 17.37 -4.95
CA LEU A 537 -18.80 17.16 -4.35
C LEU A 537 -17.69 18.06 -4.90
N ILE A 538 -17.76 18.41 -6.18
CA ILE A 538 -16.69 19.15 -6.87
C ILE A 538 -17.12 20.60 -7.11
N GLN A 539 -18.36 20.82 -7.57
CA GLN A 539 -18.85 22.17 -7.84
C GLN A 539 -19.40 22.88 -6.59
N GLY A 540 -19.71 22.14 -5.52
CA GLY A 540 -20.37 22.70 -4.33
C GLY A 540 -21.72 23.37 -4.62
N ALA A 541 -22.38 23.02 -5.73
CA ALA A 541 -23.54 23.73 -6.25
C ALA A 541 -24.83 23.45 -5.46
N ILE A 542 -24.90 22.30 -4.77
CA ILE A 542 -26.05 21.91 -3.94
C ILE A 542 -25.80 22.21 -2.45
N PHE A 543 -24.57 21.97 -2.00
CA PHE A 543 -24.13 22.27 -0.64
C PHE A 543 -22.75 22.93 -0.71
N PRO A 544 -22.48 23.94 0.12
CA PRO A 544 -21.16 24.54 0.18
C PRO A 544 -20.13 23.51 0.68
N VAL A 545 -19.08 23.33 -0.10
CA VAL A 545 -17.88 22.57 0.25
C VAL A 545 -16.67 23.47 0.05
N ASP A 546 -15.57 23.15 0.72
CA ASP A 546 -14.32 23.91 0.60
C ASP A 546 -13.73 23.81 -0.82
N GLU A 547 -13.03 24.84 -1.27
CA GLU A 547 -12.40 24.85 -2.60
C GLU A 547 -11.39 23.69 -2.75
N TYR A 548 -10.74 23.27 -1.67
CA TYR A 548 -9.77 22.17 -1.65
C TYR A 548 -10.35 20.89 -1.05
N PHE A 549 -11.66 20.68 -1.18
CA PHE A 549 -12.37 19.53 -0.62
C PHE A 549 -11.81 18.18 -1.15
N MET A 550 -11.49 18.14 -2.44
CA MET A 550 -10.83 17.02 -3.09
C MET A 550 -9.31 17.24 -3.07
N LYS A 551 -8.60 16.36 -2.36
CA LYS A 551 -7.13 16.47 -2.20
C LYS A 551 -6.42 15.39 -3.01
N ALA A 552 -5.40 15.80 -3.77
CA ALA A 552 -4.50 14.92 -4.53
C ALA A 552 -3.93 13.76 -3.70
N LEU A 553 -3.77 13.97 -2.39
CA LEU A 553 -3.17 13.04 -1.45
C LEU A 553 -4.18 12.28 -0.58
N GLY A 554 -5.46 12.66 -0.62
CA GLY A 554 -6.50 12.19 0.32
C GLY A 554 -7.74 11.58 -0.34
N SER A 555 -8.05 11.94 -1.58
CA SER A 555 -9.25 11.54 -2.31
C SER A 555 -8.96 11.27 -3.78
N VAL A 556 -7.99 10.38 -4.03
CA VAL A 556 -7.30 10.24 -5.33
C VAL A 556 -8.21 10.05 -6.54
N ASP A 557 -9.27 9.23 -6.45
CA ASP A 557 -10.19 9.02 -7.56
C ASP A 557 -11.07 10.26 -7.83
N GLY A 558 -11.45 10.98 -6.77
CA GLY A 558 -12.22 12.22 -6.86
C GLY A 558 -11.39 13.36 -7.43
N PHE A 559 -10.11 13.46 -7.03
CA PHE A 559 -9.19 14.46 -7.54
C PHE A 559 -8.86 14.22 -9.03
N LEU A 560 -8.76 12.95 -9.47
CA LEU A 560 -8.66 12.66 -10.91
C LEU A 560 -9.88 13.20 -11.68
N THR A 561 -11.07 13.06 -11.11
CA THR A 561 -12.31 13.58 -11.73
C THR A 561 -12.27 15.11 -11.85
N GLU A 562 -11.78 15.79 -10.82
CA GLU A 562 -11.60 17.25 -10.81
C GLU A 562 -10.61 17.71 -11.89
N ILE A 563 -9.43 17.07 -11.97
CA ILE A 563 -8.41 17.36 -12.99
C ILE A 563 -8.96 17.20 -14.41
N LEU A 564 -9.76 16.16 -14.66
CA LEU A 564 -10.34 15.91 -15.98
C LEU A 564 -11.40 16.96 -16.37
N GLY A 565 -11.97 17.67 -15.40
CA GLY A 565 -12.95 18.73 -15.64
C GLY A 565 -14.11 18.28 -16.55
N PRO A 566 -14.53 19.09 -17.54
CA PRO A 566 -15.60 18.72 -18.46
C PRO A 566 -15.34 17.46 -19.31
N TYR A 567 -14.07 17.13 -19.59
CA TYR A 567 -13.72 15.95 -20.37
C TYR A 567 -14.13 14.65 -19.66
N PHE A 568 -14.16 14.64 -18.33
CA PHE A 568 -14.65 13.52 -17.54
C PHE A 568 -16.03 13.03 -18.02
N PHE A 569 -16.98 13.96 -18.18
CA PHE A 569 -18.34 13.62 -18.59
C PHE A 569 -18.41 13.09 -20.02
N LEU A 570 -17.63 13.68 -20.93
CA LEU A 570 -17.55 13.22 -22.32
C LEU A 570 -17.03 11.79 -22.39
N MET A 571 -15.97 11.48 -21.63
CA MET A 571 -15.35 10.16 -21.61
C MET A 571 -16.30 9.11 -21.04
N VAL A 572 -16.96 9.39 -19.91
CA VAL A 572 -17.94 8.48 -19.29
C VAL A 572 -19.15 8.27 -20.20
N ALA A 573 -19.68 9.34 -20.81
CA ALA A 573 -20.82 9.24 -21.73
C ALA A 573 -20.48 8.37 -22.95
N LEU A 574 -19.29 8.55 -23.53
CA LEU A 574 -18.81 7.76 -24.66
C LEU A 574 -18.62 6.28 -24.29
N LEU A 575 -17.95 6.01 -23.16
CA LEU A 575 -17.78 4.66 -22.61
C LEU A 575 -19.13 3.97 -22.46
N TYR A 576 -20.08 4.61 -21.76
CA TYR A 576 -21.40 4.04 -21.50
C TYR A 576 -22.18 3.79 -22.79
N GLY A 577 -22.23 4.78 -23.68
CA GLY A 577 -22.96 4.69 -24.93
C GLY A 577 -22.47 3.54 -25.80
N VAL A 578 -21.14 3.42 -25.97
CA VAL A 578 -20.54 2.37 -26.78
C VAL A 578 -20.68 0.99 -26.13
N GLU A 579 -20.44 0.87 -24.82
CA GLU A 579 -20.57 -0.41 -24.12
C GLU A 579 -22.00 -0.94 -24.13
N ILE A 580 -22.98 -0.09 -23.84
CA ILE A 580 -24.41 -0.46 -23.87
C ILE A 580 -24.80 -0.85 -25.29
N PHE A 581 -24.37 -0.11 -26.31
CA PHE A 581 -24.59 -0.46 -27.71
C PHE A 581 -24.03 -1.85 -28.05
N LEU A 582 -22.79 -2.14 -27.65
CA LEU A 582 -22.14 -3.43 -27.92
C LEU A 582 -22.77 -4.58 -27.12
N LEU A 583 -23.22 -4.35 -25.88
CA LEU A 583 -23.93 -5.34 -25.07
C LEU A 583 -25.29 -5.71 -25.67
N LEU A 584 -25.99 -4.74 -26.24
CA LEU A 584 -27.34 -4.91 -26.78
C LEU A 584 -27.38 -5.40 -28.23
N THR A 585 -26.25 -5.38 -28.95
CA THR A 585 -26.09 -5.84 -30.33
C THR A 585 -25.30 -7.15 -30.41
N GLU A 586 -25.17 -7.71 -31.62
CA GLU A 586 -24.38 -8.93 -31.88
C GLU A 586 -22.87 -8.65 -31.97
N LYS A 587 -22.45 -7.38 -31.87
CA LYS A 587 -21.05 -6.94 -32.02
C LYS A 587 -20.19 -7.11 -30.75
N ARG A 588 -20.57 -8.01 -29.85
CA ARG A 588 -19.94 -8.21 -28.53
C ARG A 588 -18.45 -8.52 -28.57
N LYS A 589 -17.94 -9.07 -29.67
CA LYS A 589 -16.50 -9.34 -29.84
C LYS A 589 -15.62 -8.09 -29.70
N TYR A 590 -16.18 -6.89 -29.94
CA TYR A 590 -15.48 -5.62 -29.80
C TYR A 590 -15.59 -5.00 -28.40
N LEU A 591 -16.45 -5.52 -27.52
CA LEU A 591 -16.72 -4.94 -26.21
C LEU A 591 -15.46 -4.89 -25.34
N LEU A 592 -14.70 -5.99 -25.28
CA LEU A 592 -13.49 -6.06 -24.46
C LEU A 592 -12.37 -5.11 -24.96
N PRO A 593 -11.97 -5.10 -26.25
CA PRO A 593 -10.99 -4.14 -26.74
C PRO A 593 -11.39 -2.68 -26.51
N VAL A 594 -12.67 -2.35 -26.73
CA VAL A 594 -13.18 -0.98 -26.51
C VAL A 594 -13.12 -0.60 -25.04
N PHE A 595 -13.56 -1.49 -24.14
CA PHE A 595 -13.50 -1.25 -22.70
C PHE A 595 -12.06 -1.06 -22.22
N VAL A 596 -11.14 -1.93 -22.64
CA VAL A 596 -9.72 -1.81 -22.27
C VAL A 596 -9.12 -0.50 -22.75
N ALA A 597 -9.35 -0.14 -24.02
CA ALA A 597 -8.88 1.11 -24.58
C ALA A 597 -9.50 2.32 -23.86
N GLY A 598 -10.81 2.30 -23.65
CA GLY A 598 -11.53 3.38 -22.99
C GLY A 598 -11.11 3.58 -21.53
N MET A 599 -10.90 2.51 -20.77
CA MET A 599 -10.36 2.57 -19.41
C MET A 599 -8.93 3.09 -19.37
N ALA A 600 -8.08 2.67 -20.32
CA ALA A 600 -6.73 3.18 -20.46
C ALA A 600 -6.73 4.69 -20.77
N VAL A 601 -7.54 5.13 -21.73
CA VAL A 601 -7.66 6.55 -22.08
C VAL A 601 -8.20 7.34 -20.88
N TYR A 602 -9.22 6.82 -20.16
CA TYR A 602 -9.79 7.46 -18.96
C TYR A 602 -8.75 7.73 -17.88
N TYR A 603 -7.98 6.72 -17.48
CA TYR A 603 -7.02 6.90 -16.40
C TYR A 603 -5.79 7.68 -16.87
N LEU A 604 -5.22 7.34 -18.02
CA LEU A 604 -3.96 7.91 -18.47
C LEU A 604 -4.08 9.37 -18.93
N SER A 605 -5.26 9.85 -19.31
CA SER A 605 -5.44 11.26 -19.73
C SER A 605 -5.22 12.25 -18.60
N GLY A 606 -5.61 11.90 -17.37
CA GLY A 606 -5.44 12.78 -16.20
C GLY A 606 -4.08 12.67 -15.52
N TYR A 607 -3.30 11.61 -15.81
CA TYR A 607 -2.03 11.33 -15.14
C TYR A 607 -0.98 12.45 -15.27
N PRO A 608 -0.77 13.09 -16.44
CA PRO A 608 0.22 14.17 -16.55
C PRO A 608 -0.08 15.37 -15.63
N ALA A 609 -1.34 15.82 -15.59
CA ALA A 609 -1.76 16.92 -14.72
C ALA A 609 -1.74 16.52 -13.24
N TYR A 610 -2.17 15.29 -12.92
CA TYR A 610 -2.06 14.74 -11.58
C TYR A 610 -0.60 14.72 -11.11
N TYR A 611 0.29 14.22 -11.97
CA TYR A 611 1.72 14.15 -11.72
C TYR A 611 2.32 15.52 -11.45
N HIS A 612 1.94 16.55 -12.22
CA HIS A 612 2.39 17.91 -11.97
C HIS A 612 1.97 18.40 -10.58
N SER A 613 0.71 18.21 -10.21
CA SER A 613 0.22 18.53 -8.86
C SER A 613 0.97 17.78 -7.75
N LEU A 614 1.39 16.54 -7.99
CA LEU A 614 2.20 15.76 -7.05
C LEU A 614 3.64 16.24 -6.92
N MET A 615 4.17 16.96 -7.90
CA MET A 615 5.51 17.56 -7.88
C MET A 615 5.54 18.88 -7.14
N ASP A 616 4.43 19.60 -7.10
CA ASP A 616 4.32 20.88 -6.38
C ASP A 616 4.53 20.72 -4.87
N TYR A 617 4.27 19.53 -4.32
CA TYR A 617 4.55 19.20 -2.91
C TYR A 617 6.02 18.82 -2.64
N GLN A 618 6.89 18.76 -3.64
CA GLN A 618 8.19 18.09 -3.52
C GLN A 618 9.40 19.02 -3.51
N THR A 619 9.20 20.33 -3.60
CA THR A 619 10.28 21.32 -3.61
C THR A 619 11.14 21.26 -2.35
N TYR A 620 10.55 21.41 -1.17
CA TYR A 620 11.28 21.38 0.09
C TYR A 620 11.83 19.98 0.45
N PRO A 621 11.09 18.87 0.25
CA PRO A 621 11.66 17.54 0.39
C PRO A 621 12.87 17.30 -0.54
N TRP A 622 12.85 17.85 -1.76
CA TRP A 622 13.99 17.77 -2.67
C TRP A 622 15.20 18.57 -2.17
N LEU A 623 14.98 19.82 -1.75
CA LEU A 623 16.03 20.66 -1.15
C LEU A 623 16.66 20.02 0.09
N SER A 624 15.84 19.35 0.92
CA SER A 624 16.33 18.59 2.08
C SER A 624 17.33 17.49 1.68
N GLY A 625 17.10 16.83 0.54
CA GLY A 625 18.02 15.84 -0.02
C GLY A 625 19.33 16.46 -0.48
N GLN A 626 19.26 17.64 -1.12
CA GLN A 626 20.46 18.37 -1.52
C GLN A 626 21.32 18.80 -0.33
N ILE A 627 20.69 19.17 0.81
CA ILE A 627 21.42 19.45 2.06
C ILE A 627 22.03 18.17 2.64
N ALA A 628 21.27 17.07 2.66
CA ALA A 628 21.77 15.80 3.18
C ALA A 628 23.01 15.30 2.42
N ASP A 629 23.07 15.50 1.10
CA ASP A 629 24.21 15.13 0.25
C ASP A 629 25.50 15.94 0.56
N LEU A 630 25.38 17.08 1.26
CA LEU A 630 26.51 17.91 1.71
C LEU A 630 27.04 17.52 3.11
N LEU A 631 26.36 16.60 3.79
CA LEU A 631 26.67 16.18 5.15
C LEU A 631 27.34 14.81 5.16
N PRO A 632 28.19 14.53 6.17
CA PRO A 632 28.74 13.19 6.35
C PRO A 632 27.61 12.19 6.66
N GLU A 633 27.84 10.92 6.30
CA GLU A 633 26.90 9.84 6.59
C GLU A 633 26.51 9.80 8.07
N SER A 634 25.21 9.64 8.33
CA SER A 634 24.66 9.58 9.69
C SER A 634 24.00 8.23 9.97
N ASN A 635 23.99 7.82 11.25
CA ASN A 635 23.35 6.61 11.71
C ASN A 635 22.33 6.92 12.82
N LEU A 636 21.07 6.50 12.63
CA LEU A 636 20.00 6.70 13.61
C LEU A 636 20.32 6.13 15.00
N LYS A 637 21.12 5.07 15.09
CA LYS A 637 21.52 4.47 16.39
C LYS A 637 22.64 5.23 17.10
N ASP A 638 23.39 6.05 16.38
CA ASP A 638 24.63 6.66 16.89
C ASP A 638 24.45 8.12 17.33
N GLN A 639 23.30 8.75 17.02
CA GLN A 639 22.95 10.16 17.33
C GLN A 639 24.03 11.20 16.94
N SER A 640 25.05 10.79 16.21
CA SER A 640 26.16 11.60 15.71
C SER A 640 25.81 12.40 14.47
N GLY A 641 24.56 12.25 13.97
CA GLY A 641 23.99 13.14 12.96
C GLY A 641 24.15 14.58 13.43
N GLY A 642 25.01 15.33 12.73
CA GLY A 642 25.37 16.68 13.13
C GLY A 642 24.12 17.51 13.35
N LYS A 643 24.05 18.22 14.48
CA LYS A 643 23.02 19.23 14.66
C LYS A 643 23.29 20.32 13.64
N ILE A 644 22.28 20.66 12.85
CA ILE A 644 22.38 21.69 11.80
C ILE A 644 21.22 22.67 11.92
N SER A 645 21.45 23.90 11.49
CA SER A 645 20.40 24.91 11.34
C SER A 645 20.13 25.16 9.84
N VAL A 646 18.86 25.20 9.42
CA VAL A 646 18.48 25.47 8.03
C VAL A 646 17.64 26.75 7.99
N PHE A 647 18.10 27.73 7.22
CA PHE A 647 17.43 29.02 7.04
C PHE A 647 16.56 28.99 5.77
N LEU A 648 15.27 29.20 5.97
CA LEU A 648 14.28 29.31 4.89
C LEU A 648 13.97 30.78 4.57
N PRO A 649 13.60 31.11 3.33
CA PRO A 649 13.19 32.46 2.95
C PRO A 649 12.05 33.00 3.82
N ALA A 650 11.97 34.32 4.04
CA ALA A 650 10.96 34.92 4.93
C ALA A 650 9.48 34.60 4.55
N GLU A 651 9.22 34.21 3.31
CA GLU A 651 7.88 33.89 2.79
C GLU A 651 7.47 32.41 2.98
N HIS A 652 8.27 31.61 3.70
CA HIS A 652 7.96 30.18 3.89
C HIS A 652 6.72 29.94 4.77
N THR A 653 6.13 28.76 4.60
CA THR A 653 5.00 28.30 5.42
C THR A 653 5.45 27.27 6.48
N SER A 654 4.63 27.08 7.52
CA SER A 654 4.85 26.00 8.51
C SER A 654 4.91 24.59 7.89
N GLN A 655 4.31 24.40 6.72
CA GLN A 655 4.36 23.16 5.96
C GLN A 655 5.77 22.97 5.34
N ASP A 656 6.37 24.04 4.83
CA ASP A 656 7.71 24.05 4.24
C ASP A 656 8.77 23.66 5.28
N GLU A 657 8.66 24.22 6.50
CA GLU A 657 9.51 23.86 7.64
C GLU A 657 9.41 22.37 7.96
N ALA A 658 8.18 21.85 8.01
CA ALA A 658 7.93 20.46 8.30
C ALA A 658 8.50 19.54 7.21
N GLU A 659 8.37 19.92 5.94
CA GLU A 659 8.88 19.15 4.80
C GLU A 659 10.41 19.06 4.79
N ILE A 660 11.11 20.17 5.04
CA ILE A 660 12.58 20.18 5.18
C ILE A 660 13.01 19.28 6.34
N TYR A 661 12.43 19.51 7.52
CA TYR A 661 12.76 18.76 8.72
C TYR A 661 12.54 17.25 8.50
N ASN A 662 11.37 16.86 7.97
CA ASN A 662 11.03 15.47 7.76
C ASN A 662 11.93 14.80 6.70
N GLY A 663 12.27 15.54 5.64
CA GLY A 663 13.15 15.05 4.57
C GLY A 663 14.58 14.78 5.05
N LEU A 664 15.11 15.64 5.92
CA LEU A 664 16.39 15.40 6.62
C LEU A 664 16.27 14.24 7.61
N ARG A 665 15.16 14.18 8.35
CA ARG A 665 14.92 13.17 9.38
C ARG A 665 14.91 11.75 8.85
N VAL A 666 14.29 11.51 7.70
CA VAL A 666 14.28 10.19 7.04
C VAL A 666 15.62 9.83 6.40
N ARG A 667 16.62 10.71 6.46
CA ARG A 667 18.01 10.47 6.03
C ARG A 667 18.99 10.35 7.20
N GLY A 668 18.46 10.27 8.43
CA GLY A 668 19.27 10.11 9.63
C GLY A 668 19.74 11.40 10.29
N ILE A 669 19.42 12.56 9.71
CA ILE A 669 19.77 13.88 10.24
C ILE A 669 18.68 14.31 11.21
N ASP A 670 18.98 14.20 12.50
CA ASP A 670 18.06 14.44 13.59
C ASP A 670 18.28 15.83 14.21
N ASN A 671 17.29 16.36 14.94
CA ASN A 671 17.40 17.66 15.65
C ASN A 671 17.78 18.86 14.77
N THR A 672 17.33 18.89 13.51
CA THR A 672 17.49 20.06 12.65
C THR A 672 16.68 21.23 13.21
N GLU A 673 17.34 22.38 13.37
CA GLU A 673 16.70 23.65 13.69
C GLU A 673 16.29 24.35 12.38
N ILE A 674 15.01 24.70 12.23
CA ILE A 674 14.53 25.45 11.06
C ILE A 674 14.33 26.90 11.49
N LEU A 675 14.98 27.82 10.78
CA LEU A 675 15.01 29.25 11.08
C LEU A 675 14.58 30.07 9.86
N THR A 676 14.16 31.30 10.08
CA THR A 676 13.86 32.25 9.01
C THR A 676 15.12 33.02 8.63
N ASP A 677 15.43 33.13 7.34
CA ASP A 677 16.52 33.98 6.82
C ASP A 677 16.20 35.45 7.16
N GLY A 678 17.03 36.06 8.00
CA GLY A 678 16.88 37.42 8.53
C GLY A 678 18.16 38.25 8.38
N VAL A 679 18.24 39.41 9.03
CA VAL A 679 19.38 40.35 8.88
C VAL A 679 20.68 39.81 9.52
N ASP A 680 20.60 38.86 10.46
CA ASP A 680 21.77 38.17 11.06
C ASP A 680 21.52 36.65 11.26
N PRO A 681 21.72 35.83 10.21
CA PRO A 681 21.56 34.38 10.30
C PRO A 681 22.54 33.75 11.31
N LEU A 682 23.78 34.23 11.35
CA LEU A 682 24.85 33.66 12.17
C LEU A 682 24.60 33.88 13.67
N GLY A 683 24.11 35.05 14.06
CA GLY A 683 23.75 35.35 15.45
C GLY A 683 22.58 34.50 16.00
N SER A 684 21.79 33.88 15.12
CA SER A 684 20.65 33.04 15.50
C SER A 684 20.93 31.53 15.48
N MET A 685 22.11 31.11 14.99
CA MET A 685 22.48 29.70 14.94
C MET A 685 22.87 29.18 16.34
N THR A 686 22.22 28.09 16.76
CA THR A 686 22.66 27.33 17.95
C THR A 686 23.56 26.14 17.62
N ASN A 687 23.66 25.80 16.33
CA ASN A 687 24.37 24.64 15.82
C ASN A 687 25.66 25.05 15.07
N PRO A 688 26.69 24.17 15.03
CA PRO A 688 27.99 24.52 14.47
C PRO A 688 27.99 24.72 12.94
N ARG A 689 27.09 24.04 12.23
CA ARG A 689 26.92 24.11 10.78
C ARG A 689 25.50 24.55 10.44
N GLY A 690 25.36 25.35 9.38
CA GLY A 690 24.06 25.82 8.90
C GLY A 690 23.99 25.94 7.40
N PHE A 691 22.76 25.96 6.87
CA PHE A 691 22.50 26.05 5.44
C PHE A 691 21.46 27.13 5.16
N ILE A 692 21.78 28.08 4.31
CA ILE A 692 20.86 29.13 3.87
C ILE A 692 20.29 28.75 2.51
N ILE A 693 18.97 28.62 2.43
CA ILE A 693 18.22 28.39 1.19
C ILE A 693 17.70 29.74 0.69
N ARG A 694 18.07 30.12 -0.53
CA ARG A 694 17.50 31.29 -1.21
C ARG A 694 16.90 30.90 -2.54
N GLN A 695 15.66 31.33 -2.77
CA GLN A 695 15.01 31.24 -4.07
C GLN A 695 15.44 32.43 -4.94
N LEU A 696 15.80 32.15 -6.19
CA LEU A 696 16.20 33.15 -7.18
C LEU A 696 15.10 33.38 -8.20
N LYS A 697 15.06 34.57 -8.80
CA LYS A 697 14.13 34.88 -9.91
C LYS A 697 14.62 34.30 -11.23
N SER A 698 15.92 34.19 -11.43
CA SER A 698 16.54 33.57 -12.61
C SER A 698 17.86 32.88 -12.25
N ALA A 699 18.31 31.97 -13.12
CA ALA A 699 19.61 31.30 -12.98
C ALA A 699 20.80 32.28 -13.03
N GLU A 700 20.61 33.48 -13.59
CA GLU A 700 21.66 34.48 -13.79
C GLU A 700 21.89 35.36 -12.55
N GLU A 701 20.98 35.30 -11.57
CA GLU A 701 21.03 36.10 -10.32
C GLU A 701 22.07 35.56 -9.31
N THR A 702 22.78 34.47 -9.62
CA THR A 702 23.80 33.92 -8.71
C THR A 702 24.98 34.84 -8.53
N GLY A 703 25.34 35.10 -7.27
CA GLY A 703 26.66 35.63 -6.91
C GLY A 703 27.78 34.66 -7.30
N GLU A 704 28.99 35.20 -7.51
CA GLU A 704 30.17 34.42 -7.89
C GLU A 704 30.41 33.24 -6.91
N GLY A 705 30.58 32.03 -7.45
CA GLY A 705 30.97 30.84 -6.68
C GLY A 705 29.83 30.00 -6.08
N LEU A 706 28.56 30.39 -6.23
CA LEU A 706 27.42 29.60 -5.73
C LEU A 706 26.85 28.65 -6.78
N LYS A 707 26.58 27.40 -6.39
CA LYS A 707 25.90 26.40 -7.23
C LYS A 707 24.41 26.71 -7.32
N VAL A 708 23.88 26.78 -8.54
CA VAL A 708 22.43 26.88 -8.80
C VAL A 708 21.81 25.49 -8.78
N TYR A 709 20.74 25.36 -8.01
CA TYR A 709 19.87 24.19 -7.94
C TYR A 709 18.58 24.51 -8.68
N THR A 710 18.15 23.65 -9.62
CA THR A 710 16.92 23.85 -10.40
C THR A 710 15.93 22.73 -10.14
N PHE A 711 14.72 23.08 -9.73
CA PHE A 711 13.65 22.12 -9.48
C PHE A 711 12.29 22.70 -9.85
N ASN A 712 11.50 21.95 -10.62
CA ASN A 712 10.15 22.35 -11.06
C ASN A 712 10.08 23.77 -11.68
N GLY A 713 11.10 24.17 -12.44
CA GLY A 713 11.19 25.51 -13.05
C GLY A 713 11.58 26.64 -12.10
N GLN A 714 11.86 26.34 -10.83
CA GLN A 714 12.35 27.28 -9.82
C GLN A 714 13.87 27.13 -9.62
N TYR A 715 14.51 28.23 -9.23
CA TYR A 715 15.96 28.30 -9.02
C TYR A 715 16.27 28.56 -7.55
N PHE A 716 17.23 27.83 -7.01
CA PHE A 716 17.63 27.91 -5.61
C PHE A 716 19.15 27.96 -5.47
N THR A 717 19.62 28.56 -4.39
CA THR A 717 20.99 28.42 -3.90
C THR A 717 20.95 27.86 -2.48
N ILE A 718 21.90 26.98 -2.18
CA ILE A 718 22.13 26.43 -0.85
C ILE A 718 23.55 26.83 -0.47
N ARG A 719 23.68 27.72 0.51
CA ARG A 719 24.98 28.20 1.01
C ARG A 719 25.22 27.63 2.40
N GLU A 720 26.33 26.93 2.57
CA GLU A 720 26.81 26.51 3.88
C GLU A 720 27.39 27.71 4.65
N VAL A 721 27.11 27.74 5.95
CA VAL A 721 27.61 28.73 6.91
C VAL A 721 28.09 28.01 8.17
N ASP A 722 29.30 28.35 8.62
CA ASP A 722 29.93 27.73 9.79
C ASP A 722 30.20 28.76 10.87
N HIS A 723 30.02 28.36 12.13
CA HIS A 723 30.21 29.23 13.29
C HIS A 723 31.68 29.65 13.50
N GLU A 724 32.65 28.91 12.94
CA GLU A 724 34.10 29.18 13.08
C GLU A 724 34.65 30.24 12.10
N ALA A 725 33.92 30.58 11.04
CA ALA A 725 34.40 31.55 10.03
C ALA A 725 34.39 33.02 10.52
N LEU A 726 33.95 33.29 11.75
CA LEU A 726 33.90 34.64 12.35
C LEU A 726 35.01 34.91 13.39
N SER A 727 35.78 33.91 13.83
CA SER A 727 36.86 34.12 14.81
C SER A 727 38.22 34.48 14.17
N GLU A 728 38.40 34.27 12.87
CA GLU A 728 39.64 34.63 12.15
C GLU A 728 39.55 35.97 11.38
N GLY A 729 38.42 36.69 11.49
CA GLY A 729 38.17 37.94 10.76
C GLY A 729 37.85 39.16 11.63
N GLY A 730 38.28 39.17 12.90
CA GLY A 730 38.12 40.30 13.83
C GLY A 730 39.37 41.16 13.97
#